data_AF-A0AAV2P6A1-F1
#
_entry.id   AF-A0AAV2P6A1-F1
#
_cell.length_a   1.000
_cell.length_b   1.000
_cell.length_c   1.000
_cell.angle_alpha   90.00
_cell.angle_beta   90.00
_cell.angle_gamma   90.00
#
_symmetry.space_group_name_H-M   'P 1'
#
loop_
_entity.id
_entity.type
_entity.pdbx_description
1 polymer ?
#
loop_
_entity_poly.entity_id
_entity_poly.type
_entity_poly.pdbx_seq_one_letter_code
_entity_poly.pdbx_strand_id
1 'polypeptide(L)'
;MANVSLDKDMFFRRMKRLYAAWKDGEVGTDDSFGKMDCLVSAVGSDEDIVYSKSIALQTWLLSYELTDTIMILAEESISFLASKKKIEFLRKVENHKTEDTGVPSVKLFVRDRSDEDKANFGKLIEVMKQSKKGKTLGVFLKENYPGAFMDAWRAALKNESFDTIDVSAAAAYVMCPKEDSEILTIKKACLVSVDVFTKYLKDQIMEIIDSDKKVKHSKLAEGVDTAITNKKYVTGVDITQVDMCYPAIIQSGGNYSLKFSAVSDKNTTLHFGVIVCSLGARYKSYCSNIVRTLLVNPTKTIEENYNFLLQLEEEILKKLVAGTKISEVYEAGIKFVKDEKSVMINHLTKNFGFAMGIEFKESSLLLGPKTNVIAKKGMVFNVNVGLANLTNPDATDKEGKTYALFIGDTVMVNEGQPATNLTPSKKKVKNIGIYVKDDEDEEEEGSGKENERKPEILGRGKRTAVIESKLRTEHSSEEKRKQHQKELAQQLNEVAKARLAQQSGGKEQEKIRKSTVSYKSLNHMPREPEVKELKLYVDKKYETVILPISGIPVPFHISTIKNISQSVEGDYTYLRINFFHPGATMGRNEGGSYPQPDATFVKEVTYRSTNTKEPGEISAPSSNLNTAFRLIKEVQKKFKNREAEEREKEDLVKQDTLILSQNKGNPKLKDLYIRPNIVTKRMTGGLEAHTNGFRYTSVRGDKVDILYNNIKNAFFQPCDGEMIILLHFHLKHAIMFGKKKHVDVQFYTEVGEITTDLGKHQHMHDRDDLAAEQSERELRHKLKTAFRSFCEKVEGMTKQEIEFDTPFRDLGFPGAPYRSTVLLQPTSGCLVNLTEWPPFVITLEDVELVHFERVQFHLKNFDMIFVFKDYHRKVAMVNAIPMNMLDHVKEWLNSCDIRYSEGVQSLNWTKIMKTITDDPEGFFDSGGWTFLDPESDAENEEVEDEEEEEDDAYEPSDMESEEESDDDSEYSEASEDSDSEEEELGSSEESGKDWSDLEREAAEEDKERGDGYRDDYNSSKKKKSNRRQSPSPSKDRHNSKHKSSANSKGKSSSSSKDKRSPDKHRTDRSRSGGSHKKGSPSKSSKHSPKKNDKHDKRDKNKSHSSSSSKKRSRDDSSERNERASKKSRK
;
A
#
# COMPACT_ATOMS: atom_id res chain seq x y z
N MET A 1 14.53 -40.93 -16.03
CA MET A 1 13.44 -41.29 -15.10
C MET A 1 14.01 -41.31 -13.70
N ALA A 2 13.41 -40.59 -12.74
CA ALA A 2 13.76 -40.77 -11.33
C ALA A 2 13.20 -42.10 -10.80
N ASN A 3 13.77 -42.65 -9.74
CA ASN A 3 13.26 -43.88 -9.12
C ASN A 3 11.93 -43.59 -8.42
N VAL A 4 10.81 -43.91 -9.10
CA VAL A 4 9.46 -43.85 -8.55
C VAL A 4 9.41 -44.70 -7.27
N SER A 5 9.04 -44.09 -6.15
CA SER A 5 9.05 -44.74 -4.84
C SER A 5 7.70 -44.60 -4.16
N LEU A 6 7.14 -45.74 -3.76
CA LEU A 6 6.01 -45.84 -2.85
C LEU A 6 6.44 -45.40 -1.44
N ASP A 7 5.58 -44.63 -0.76
CA ASP A 7 5.67 -44.30 0.66
C ASP A 7 4.97 -45.42 1.45
N LYS A 8 5.75 -46.22 2.20
CA LYS A 8 5.21 -47.37 2.94
C LYS A 8 4.37 -46.93 4.13
N ASP A 9 4.77 -45.87 4.80
CA ASP A 9 4.20 -45.44 6.07
C ASP A 9 2.86 -44.73 5.82
N MET A 10 2.75 -44.01 4.69
CA MET A 10 1.49 -43.55 4.14
C MET A 10 0.56 -44.73 3.80
N PHE A 11 1.04 -45.72 3.03
CA PHE A 11 0.24 -46.88 2.64
C PHE A 11 -0.33 -47.63 3.85
N PHE A 12 0.53 -48.03 4.81
CA PHE A 12 0.08 -48.79 5.98
C PHE A 12 -0.82 -47.95 6.90
N ARG A 13 -0.56 -46.65 7.09
CA ARG A 13 -1.44 -45.75 7.88
C ARG A 13 -2.84 -45.63 7.27
N ARG A 14 -2.93 -45.41 5.96
CA ARG A 14 -4.20 -45.24 5.24
C ARG A 14 -4.96 -46.56 5.09
N MET A 15 -4.25 -47.66 4.84
CA MET A 15 -4.83 -49.01 4.86
C MET A 15 -5.37 -49.38 6.25
N LYS A 16 -4.65 -49.06 7.34
CA LYS A 16 -5.11 -49.29 8.72
C LYS A 16 -6.37 -48.50 9.05
N ARG A 17 -6.48 -47.26 8.58
CA ARG A 17 -7.68 -46.43 8.69
C ARG A 17 -8.88 -47.01 7.94
N LEU A 18 -8.66 -47.63 6.77
CA LEU A 18 -9.70 -48.33 6.00
C LEU A 18 -10.15 -49.63 6.68
N TYR A 19 -9.22 -50.45 7.15
CA TYR A 19 -9.52 -51.70 7.88
C TYR A 19 -10.15 -51.45 9.27
N ALA A 20 -9.83 -50.33 9.94
CA ALA A 20 -10.51 -49.92 11.16
C ALA A 20 -11.98 -49.63 10.89
N ALA A 21 -12.27 -48.73 9.94
CA ALA A 21 -13.64 -48.43 9.52
C ALA A 21 -14.43 -49.68 9.05
N TRP A 22 -13.75 -50.65 8.43
CA TRP A 22 -14.38 -51.93 8.04
C TRP A 22 -14.71 -52.84 9.24
N LYS A 23 -13.93 -52.77 10.33
CA LYS A 23 -14.19 -53.49 11.58
C LYS A 23 -15.24 -52.81 12.45
N ASP A 24 -15.27 -51.47 12.45
CA ASP A 24 -16.28 -50.66 13.14
C ASP A 24 -17.68 -50.84 12.51
N GLY A 25 -17.74 -51.18 11.22
CA GLY A 25 -18.94 -51.60 10.49
C GLY A 25 -19.85 -50.46 10.02
N GLU A 26 -20.10 -49.47 10.87
CA GLU A 26 -20.84 -48.25 10.53
C GLU A 26 -19.91 -47.07 10.24
N VAL A 27 -20.04 -46.50 9.04
CA VAL A 27 -19.16 -45.47 8.50
C VAL A 27 -19.96 -44.17 8.32
N GLY A 28 -20.22 -43.50 9.44
CA GLY A 28 -21.01 -42.27 9.50
C GLY A 28 -22.50 -42.54 9.55
N THR A 29 -23.13 -42.82 8.41
CA THR A 29 -24.54 -43.26 8.30
C THR A 29 -24.70 -44.36 7.25
N ASP A 30 -23.62 -45.08 6.96
CA ASP A 30 -23.54 -46.13 5.93
C ASP A 30 -23.00 -47.41 6.58
N ASP A 31 -23.77 -48.50 6.48
CA ASP A 31 -23.47 -49.82 7.09
C ASP A 31 -22.96 -50.85 6.06
N SER A 32 -22.71 -50.42 4.82
CA SER A 32 -22.24 -51.28 3.72
C SER A 32 -20.90 -51.95 4.00
N PHE A 33 -20.01 -51.27 4.73
CA PHE A 33 -18.75 -51.84 5.20
C PHE A 33 -18.98 -53.02 6.17
N GLY A 34 -19.90 -52.88 7.13
CA GLY A 34 -20.27 -53.97 8.04
C GLY A 34 -20.84 -55.20 7.31
N LYS A 35 -21.45 -55.00 6.14
CA LYS A 35 -22.06 -56.04 5.30
C LYS A 35 -21.08 -56.75 4.35
N MET A 36 -19.95 -56.14 3.98
CA MET A 36 -19.02 -56.75 3.02
C MET A 36 -18.07 -57.78 3.66
N ASP A 37 -17.89 -58.91 2.95
CA ASP A 37 -16.96 -59.99 3.26
C ASP A 37 -15.53 -59.69 2.75
N CYS A 38 -15.40 -58.94 1.65
CA CYS A 38 -14.15 -58.31 1.18
C CYS A 38 -14.44 -57.10 0.27
N LEU A 39 -13.45 -56.22 0.06
CA LEU A 39 -13.50 -55.12 -0.91
C LEU A 39 -12.78 -55.51 -2.19
N VAL A 40 -13.42 -55.32 -3.35
CA VAL A 40 -12.84 -55.52 -4.68
C VAL A 40 -12.79 -54.19 -5.44
N SER A 41 -11.60 -53.79 -5.87
CA SER A 41 -11.35 -52.61 -6.70
C SER A 41 -10.56 -53.01 -7.94
N ALA A 42 -11.06 -52.66 -9.13
CA ALA A 42 -10.45 -53.02 -10.41
C ALA A 42 -10.40 -51.78 -11.31
N VAL A 43 -9.20 -51.37 -11.71
CA VAL A 43 -8.97 -50.26 -12.65
C VAL A 43 -8.51 -50.83 -13.98
N GLY A 44 -9.21 -50.48 -15.05
CA GLY A 44 -8.88 -50.87 -16.43
C GLY A 44 -7.85 -49.94 -17.06
N SER A 45 -7.96 -49.74 -18.37
CA SER A 45 -7.20 -48.76 -19.14
C SER A 45 -8.16 -47.94 -19.99
N ASP A 46 -8.39 -46.70 -19.56
CA ASP A 46 -9.29 -45.73 -20.18
C ASP A 46 -8.76 -44.32 -19.86
N GLU A 47 -8.52 -43.50 -20.88
CA GLU A 47 -7.90 -42.17 -20.71
C GLU A 47 -8.96 -41.06 -20.52
N ASP A 48 -10.25 -41.34 -20.79
CA ASP A 48 -11.34 -40.39 -20.57
C ASP A 48 -11.84 -40.37 -19.11
N ILE A 49 -11.54 -41.41 -18.30
CA ILE A 49 -12.00 -41.54 -16.91
C ILE A 49 -11.06 -40.81 -15.93
N VAL A 50 -11.16 -39.48 -15.90
CA VAL A 50 -10.36 -38.59 -15.02
C VAL A 50 -10.63 -38.79 -13.52
N TYR A 51 -11.83 -39.30 -13.16
CA TYR A 51 -12.29 -39.48 -11.79
C TYR A 51 -13.07 -40.78 -11.58
N SER A 52 -12.67 -41.55 -10.57
CA SER A 52 -13.39 -42.71 -10.06
C SER A 52 -12.98 -43.03 -8.61
N LYS A 53 -13.76 -43.85 -7.90
CA LYS A 53 -13.44 -44.30 -6.54
C LYS A 53 -12.27 -45.27 -6.52
N SER A 54 -12.11 -46.15 -7.51
CA SER A 54 -10.93 -47.02 -7.59
C SER A 54 -9.64 -46.24 -7.85
N ILE A 55 -9.64 -45.27 -8.77
CA ILE A 55 -8.46 -44.43 -9.04
C ILE A 55 -8.17 -43.53 -7.84
N ALA A 56 -9.20 -42.98 -7.19
CA ALA A 56 -9.03 -42.20 -5.97
C ALA A 56 -8.46 -43.05 -4.81
N LEU A 57 -8.95 -44.28 -4.63
CA LEU A 57 -8.46 -45.20 -3.61
C LEU A 57 -7.02 -45.64 -3.86
N GLN A 58 -6.65 -45.98 -5.11
CA GLN A 58 -5.27 -46.26 -5.50
C GLN A 58 -4.38 -45.04 -5.24
N THR A 59 -4.78 -43.86 -5.70
CA THR A 59 -4.04 -42.61 -5.51
C THR A 59 -3.90 -42.25 -4.02
N TRP A 60 -4.93 -42.50 -3.20
CA TRP A 60 -4.89 -42.25 -1.76
C TRP A 60 -3.95 -43.23 -1.04
N LEU A 61 -3.94 -44.51 -1.41
CA LEU A 61 -3.09 -45.52 -0.79
C LEU A 61 -1.63 -45.49 -1.29
N LEU A 62 -1.39 -45.13 -2.56
CA LEU A 62 -0.12 -45.33 -3.25
C LEU A 62 0.56 -44.03 -3.73
N SER A 63 -0.16 -42.91 -3.80
CA SER A 63 0.20 -41.67 -4.51
C SER A 63 0.35 -41.79 -6.03
N TYR A 64 -0.07 -42.91 -6.63
CA TYR A 64 -0.08 -43.12 -8.09
C TYR A 64 -1.29 -43.95 -8.51
N GLU A 65 -1.77 -43.70 -9.73
CA GLU A 65 -2.72 -44.58 -10.40
C GLU A 65 -2.02 -45.82 -10.97
N LEU A 66 -2.67 -46.98 -10.83
CA LEU A 66 -2.29 -48.24 -11.41
C LEU A 66 -3.43 -48.77 -12.30
N THR A 67 -3.46 -48.31 -13.55
CA THR A 67 -4.28 -48.93 -14.61
C THR A 67 -4.08 -50.45 -14.73
N ASP A 68 -5.00 -51.16 -15.36
CA ASP A 68 -4.89 -52.57 -15.72
C ASP A 68 -4.51 -53.48 -14.52
N THR A 69 -5.09 -53.17 -13.35
CA THR A 69 -4.74 -53.72 -12.02
C THR A 69 -5.99 -54.01 -11.19
N ILE A 70 -5.98 -55.13 -10.47
CA ILE A 70 -7.02 -55.51 -9.50
C ILE A 70 -6.41 -55.50 -8.08
N MET A 71 -7.15 -54.96 -7.13
CA MET A 71 -6.85 -54.95 -5.70
C MET A 71 -8.03 -55.58 -4.92
N ILE A 72 -7.74 -56.53 -4.04
CA ILE A 72 -8.72 -57.17 -3.17
C ILE A 72 -8.27 -57.03 -1.71
N LEU A 73 -9.12 -56.49 -0.86
CA LEU A 73 -8.91 -56.41 0.59
C LEU A 73 -9.77 -57.47 1.28
N ALA A 74 -9.16 -58.59 1.64
CA ALA A 74 -9.78 -59.65 2.43
C ALA A 74 -9.37 -59.52 3.91
N GLU A 75 -10.04 -60.28 4.79
CA GLU A 75 -9.82 -60.23 6.24
C GLU A 75 -8.37 -60.61 6.64
N GLU A 76 -7.78 -61.63 5.99
CA GLU A 76 -6.44 -62.13 6.29
C GLU A 76 -5.35 -61.74 5.26
N SER A 77 -5.72 -61.15 4.11
CA SER A 77 -4.72 -60.67 3.15
C SER A 77 -5.21 -59.58 2.20
N ILE A 78 -4.25 -58.76 1.76
CA ILE A 78 -4.40 -57.72 0.75
C ILE A 78 -3.76 -58.26 -0.54
N SER A 79 -4.52 -58.45 -1.60
CA SER A 79 -4.02 -59.03 -2.86
C SER A 79 -4.01 -58.02 -4.00
N PHE A 80 -2.88 -57.91 -4.70
CA PHE A 80 -2.76 -57.10 -5.93
C PHE A 80 -2.40 -57.97 -7.13
N LEU A 81 -3.13 -57.84 -8.24
CA LEU A 81 -2.81 -58.43 -9.54
C LEU A 81 -2.50 -57.33 -10.55
N ALA A 82 -1.24 -57.23 -10.98
CA ALA A 82 -0.77 -56.16 -11.87
C ALA A 82 0.37 -56.63 -12.80
N SER A 83 0.76 -55.78 -13.76
CA SER A 83 1.91 -56.07 -14.63
C SER A 83 3.23 -56.12 -13.83
N LYS A 84 4.22 -56.87 -14.33
CA LYS A 84 5.53 -57.09 -13.65
C LYS A 84 6.21 -55.80 -13.15
N LYS A 85 6.11 -54.69 -13.90
CA LYS A 85 6.66 -53.38 -13.49
C LYS A 85 5.91 -52.77 -12.31
N LYS A 86 4.57 -52.90 -12.27
CA LYS A 86 3.72 -52.39 -11.19
C LYS A 86 3.88 -53.23 -9.92
N ILE A 87 4.07 -54.55 -10.06
CA ILE A 87 4.41 -55.45 -8.94
C ILE A 87 5.80 -55.14 -8.36
N GLU A 88 6.81 -54.82 -9.18
CA GLU A 88 8.14 -54.41 -8.68
C GLU A 88 8.08 -53.12 -7.84
N PHE A 89 7.20 -52.18 -8.21
CA PHE A 89 6.92 -50.97 -7.42
C PHE A 89 6.21 -51.32 -6.09
N LEU A 90 5.21 -52.21 -6.12
CA LEU A 90 4.46 -52.65 -4.93
C LEU A 90 5.25 -53.57 -3.99
N ARG A 91 6.32 -54.25 -4.46
CA ARG A 91 7.19 -55.12 -3.65
C ARG A 91 7.72 -54.44 -2.38
N LYS A 92 7.73 -53.10 -2.33
CA LYS A 92 8.08 -52.34 -1.12
C LYS A 92 7.17 -52.63 0.10
N VAL A 93 5.91 -53.01 -0.08
CA VAL A 93 4.96 -53.33 1.01
C VAL A 93 4.74 -54.83 1.22
N GLU A 94 5.40 -55.68 0.41
CA GLU A 94 5.40 -57.13 0.57
C GLU A 94 6.16 -57.57 1.83
N ASN A 95 5.79 -58.71 2.42
CA ASN A 95 6.48 -59.37 3.54
C ASN A 95 6.59 -58.60 4.88
N HIS A 96 5.81 -57.54 5.10
CA HIS A 96 5.63 -56.97 6.45
C HIS A 96 4.64 -57.80 7.26
N LYS A 97 4.87 -57.96 8.58
CA LYS A 97 3.93 -58.69 9.45
C LYS A 97 2.71 -57.86 9.81
N THR A 98 1.61 -58.57 10.10
CA THR A 98 0.39 -58.03 10.71
C THR A 98 0.66 -57.37 12.07
N GLU A 99 1.60 -57.92 12.85
CA GLU A 99 2.00 -57.41 14.18
C GLU A 99 2.61 -56.00 14.09
N ASP A 100 3.50 -55.78 13.12
CA ASP A 100 4.24 -54.52 12.94
C ASP A 100 3.38 -53.40 12.32
N THR A 101 2.41 -53.77 11.47
CA THR A 101 1.65 -52.83 10.61
C THR A 101 0.21 -52.61 11.07
N GLY A 102 -0.40 -53.60 11.74
CA GLY A 102 -1.82 -53.58 12.11
C GLY A 102 -2.78 -53.80 10.93
N VAL A 103 -2.30 -54.28 9.78
CA VAL A 103 -3.11 -54.66 8.60
C VAL A 103 -2.70 -56.03 8.06
N PRO A 104 -3.54 -56.72 7.27
CA PRO A 104 -3.23 -58.07 6.81
C PRO A 104 -2.09 -58.14 5.78
N SER A 105 -1.56 -59.35 5.57
CA SER A 105 -0.41 -59.59 4.70
C SER A 105 -0.65 -59.19 3.24
N VAL A 106 0.33 -58.50 2.62
CA VAL A 106 0.25 -58.11 1.20
C VAL A 106 0.79 -59.24 0.32
N LYS A 107 -0.06 -59.75 -0.58
CA LYS A 107 0.23 -60.78 -1.59
C LYS A 107 0.27 -60.13 -2.98
N LEU A 108 1.33 -60.39 -3.75
CA LEU A 108 1.54 -59.77 -5.07
C LEU A 108 1.52 -60.81 -6.19
N PHE A 109 0.60 -60.64 -7.15
CA PHE A 109 0.42 -61.52 -8.31
C PHE A 109 0.86 -60.79 -9.58
N VAL A 110 1.82 -61.38 -10.30
CA VAL A 110 2.25 -60.88 -11.61
C VAL A 110 1.29 -61.40 -12.68
N ARG A 111 0.75 -60.48 -13.47
CA ARG A 111 -0.15 -60.82 -14.58
C ARG A 111 0.52 -61.71 -15.63
N ASP A 112 -0.18 -62.76 -16.03
CA ASP A 112 0.22 -63.68 -17.10
C ASP A 112 -0.63 -63.43 -18.34
N ARG A 113 0.03 -63.30 -19.49
CA ARG A 113 -0.61 -63.06 -20.79
C ARG A 113 -0.78 -64.34 -21.62
N SER A 114 -0.29 -65.47 -21.15
CA SER A 114 -0.35 -66.76 -21.86
C SER A 114 -1.64 -67.53 -21.60
N ASP A 115 -2.27 -67.35 -20.44
CA ASP A 115 -3.56 -67.96 -20.08
C ASP A 115 -4.73 -66.97 -19.99
N GLU A 116 -4.48 -65.68 -20.28
CA GLU A 116 -5.37 -64.53 -20.06
C GLU A 116 -5.72 -64.31 -18.58
N ASP A 117 -4.72 -64.45 -17.70
CA ASP A 117 -4.80 -64.28 -16.24
C ASP A 117 -5.76 -65.27 -15.52
N LYS A 118 -6.29 -66.30 -16.20
CA LYS A 118 -7.28 -67.23 -15.66
C LYS A 118 -6.83 -67.93 -14.36
N ALA A 119 -5.59 -68.40 -14.31
CA ALA A 119 -5.00 -69.01 -13.11
C ALA A 119 -4.73 -68.00 -11.98
N ASN A 120 -4.66 -66.70 -12.29
CA ASN A 120 -4.58 -65.64 -11.28
C ASN A 120 -5.98 -65.26 -10.77
N PHE A 121 -6.97 -65.13 -11.66
CA PHE A 121 -8.37 -64.88 -11.30
C PHE A 121 -8.93 -65.98 -10.38
N GLY A 122 -8.60 -67.26 -10.64
CA GLY A 122 -8.99 -68.37 -9.76
C GLY A 122 -8.47 -68.21 -8.32
N LYS A 123 -7.20 -67.83 -8.15
CA LYS A 123 -6.59 -67.58 -6.82
C LYS A 123 -7.22 -66.37 -6.12
N LEU A 124 -7.54 -65.30 -6.87
CA LEU A 124 -8.23 -64.14 -6.33
C LEU A 124 -9.66 -64.49 -5.88
N ILE A 125 -10.37 -65.32 -6.62
CA ILE A 125 -11.71 -65.85 -6.25
C ILE A 125 -11.62 -66.74 -5.01
N GLU A 126 -10.58 -67.57 -4.87
CA GLU A 126 -10.33 -68.34 -3.66
C GLU A 126 -10.13 -67.43 -2.43
N VAL A 127 -9.32 -66.37 -2.56
CA VAL A 127 -9.11 -65.38 -1.49
C VAL A 127 -10.41 -64.64 -1.12
N MET A 128 -11.29 -64.34 -2.08
CA MET A 128 -12.61 -63.77 -1.80
C MET A 128 -13.50 -64.75 -1.02
N LYS A 129 -13.52 -66.03 -1.41
CA LYS A 129 -14.28 -67.10 -0.74
C LYS A 129 -13.79 -67.41 0.68
N GLN A 130 -12.51 -67.18 0.96
CA GLN A 130 -11.89 -67.39 2.28
C GLN A 130 -12.09 -66.19 3.24
N SER A 131 -12.61 -65.05 2.78
CA SER A 131 -12.76 -63.84 3.60
C SER A 131 -14.13 -63.79 4.31
N LYS A 132 -14.15 -63.68 5.64
CA LYS A 132 -15.39 -63.70 6.47
C LYS A 132 -16.36 -64.84 6.09
N LYS A 133 -17.49 -64.55 5.43
CA LYS A 133 -18.49 -65.53 4.96
C LYS A 133 -18.35 -65.89 3.49
N GLY A 134 -17.45 -65.24 2.75
CA GLY A 134 -17.15 -65.52 1.35
C GLY A 134 -18.30 -65.29 0.36
N LYS A 135 -19.30 -64.44 0.68
CA LYS A 135 -20.51 -64.26 -0.14
C LYS A 135 -20.72 -62.84 -0.67
N THR A 136 -20.37 -61.81 0.10
CA THR A 136 -20.76 -60.41 -0.18
C THR A 136 -19.55 -59.55 -0.56
N LEU A 137 -19.45 -59.17 -1.84
CA LEU A 137 -18.37 -58.32 -2.34
C LEU A 137 -18.75 -56.84 -2.20
N GLY A 138 -17.96 -56.07 -1.46
CA GLY A 138 -17.96 -54.62 -1.53
C GLY A 138 -17.30 -54.16 -2.83
N VAL A 139 -18.00 -53.32 -3.59
CA VAL A 139 -17.58 -52.83 -4.91
C VAL A 139 -18.00 -51.37 -5.11
N PHE A 140 -17.47 -50.70 -6.13
CA PHE A 140 -17.93 -49.37 -6.55
C PHE A 140 -18.87 -49.52 -7.76
N LEU A 141 -20.19 -49.69 -7.52
CA LEU A 141 -21.15 -50.15 -8.54
C LEU A 141 -21.29 -49.24 -9.78
N LYS A 142 -20.78 -48.00 -9.72
CA LYS A 142 -20.86 -47.02 -10.82
C LYS A 142 -19.66 -47.09 -11.79
N GLU A 143 -18.65 -47.90 -11.49
CA GLU A 143 -17.44 -48.02 -12.32
C GLU A 143 -17.54 -49.19 -13.30
N ASN A 144 -17.23 -48.93 -14.57
CA ASN A 144 -17.21 -49.94 -15.61
C ASN A 144 -16.17 -49.63 -16.70
N TYR A 145 -14.89 -49.88 -16.40
CA TYR A 145 -13.81 -49.68 -17.37
C TYR A 145 -13.95 -50.63 -18.57
N PRO A 146 -13.71 -50.18 -19.81
CA PRO A 146 -13.56 -51.06 -20.96
C PRO A 146 -12.27 -51.90 -20.90
N GLY A 147 -12.12 -52.82 -21.85
CA GLY A 147 -10.85 -53.48 -22.15
C GLY A 147 -10.79 -54.94 -21.70
N ALA A 148 -10.13 -55.77 -22.53
CA ALA A 148 -10.14 -57.23 -22.44
C ALA A 148 -9.75 -57.81 -21.08
N PHE A 149 -8.87 -57.13 -20.31
CA PHE A 149 -8.52 -57.58 -18.96
C PHE A 149 -9.68 -57.41 -17.96
N MET A 150 -10.42 -56.31 -18.05
CA MET A 150 -11.61 -56.06 -17.23
C MET A 150 -12.77 -56.94 -17.69
N ASP A 151 -12.91 -57.20 -18.99
CA ASP A 151 -13.92 -58.13 -19.52
C ASP A 151 -13.67 -59.58 -19.08
N ALA A 152 -12.41 -60.05 -19.13
CA ALA A 152 -12.03 -61.36 -18.63
C ALA A 152 -12.27 -61.49 -17.11
N TRP A 153 -11.96 -60.45 -16.33
CA TRP A 153 -12.25 -60.41 -14.89
C TRP A 153 -13.75 -60.43 -14.59
N ARG A 154 -14.55 -59.62 -15.30
CA ARG A 154 -16.03 -59.64 -15.21
C ARG A 154 -16.61 -61.01 -15.58
N ALA A 155 -16.07 -61.67 -16.61
CA ALA A 155 -16.48 -63.01 -17.01
C ALA A 155 -16.13 -64.07 -15.95
N ALA A 156 -14.95 -63.99 -15.34
CA ALA A 156 -14.56 -64.88 -14.24
C ALA A 156 -15.45 -64.71 -13.00
N LEU A 157 -15.71 -63.46 -12.58
CA LEU A 157 -16.63 -63.14 -11.49
C LEU A 157 -18.07 -63.61 -11.74
N LYS A 158 -18.58 -63.47 -12.97
CA LYS A 158 -19.97 -63.83 -13.33
C LYS A 158 -20.26 -65.33 -13.21
N ASN A 159 -19.24 -66.18 -13.23
CA ASN A 159 -19.39 -67.63 -13.01
C ASN A 159 -19.55 -68.00 -11.52
N GLU A 160 -19.42 -67.03 -10.61
CA GLU A 160 -19.46 -67.23 -9.17
C GLU A 160 -20.68 -66.55 -8.54
N SER A 161 -21.33 -67.21 -7.58
CA SER A 161 -22.59 -66.77 -6.98
C SER A 161 -22.41 -65.79 -5.82
N PHE A 162 -21.68 -64.71 -6.04
CA PHE A 162 -21.47 -63.63 -5.07
C PHE A 162 -22.60 -62.60 -5.08
N ASP A 163 -22.98 -62.09 -3.91
CA ASP A 163 -23.77 -60.86 -3.78
C ASP A 163 -22.84 -59.64 -3.90
N THR A 164 -23.33 -58.50 -4.40
CA THR A 164 -22.55 -57.26 -4.50
C THR A 164 -23.23 -56.11 -3.78
N ILE A 165 -22.44 -55.26 -3.10
CA ILE A 165 -22.92 -54.06 -2.40
C ILE A 165 -22.06 -52.85 -2.80
N ASP A 166 -22.72 -51.70 -3.06
CA ASP A 166 -21.99 -50.44 -3.29
C ASP A 166 -21.43 -49.93 -1.97
N VAL A 167 -20.12 -49.67 -1.93
CA VAL A 167 -19.42 -49.12 -0.76
C VAL A 167 -18.79 -47.75 -1.04
N SER A 168 -19.16 -47.12 -2.16
CA SER A 168 -18.63 -45.81 -2.60
C SER A 168 -18.82 -44.70 -1.56
N ALA A 169 -19.93 -44.71 -0.81
CA ALA A 169 -20.26 -43.67 0.15
C ALA A 169 -19.45 -43.81 1.46
N ALA A 170 -19.40 -45.00 2.06
CA ALA A 170 -18.51 -45.32 3.16
C ALA A 170 -17.03 -45.03 2.81
N ALA A 171 -16.55 -45.50 1.65
CA ALA A 171 -15.18 -45.23 1.21
C ALA A 171 -14.87 -43.73 1.07
N ALA A 172 -15.80 -42.94 0.51
CA ALA A 172 -15.69 -41.49 0.47
C ALA A 172 -15.56 -40.87 1.86
N TYR A 173 -16.40 -41.24 2.82
CA TYR A 173 -16.34 -40.71 4.19
C TYR A 173 -15.06 -41.13 4.93
N VAL A 174 -14.51 -42.33 4.65
CA VAL A 174 -13.18 -42.74 5.13
C VAL A 174 -12.06 -41.89 4.55
N MET A 175 -12.10 -41.53 3.25
CA MET A 175 -11.07 -40.72 2.57
C MET A 175 -11.27 -39.19 2.69
N CYS A 176 -12.41 -38.72 3.21
CA CYS A 176 -12.77 -37.31 3.21
C CYS A 176 -11.88 -36.44 4.15
N PRO A 177 -11.62 -36.79 5.43
CA PRO A 177 -10.66 -36.06 6.27
C PRO A 177 -9.22 -36.18 5.76
N LYS A 178 -8.58 -35.07 5.42
CA LYS A 178 -7.25 -35.01 4.81
C LYS A 178 -6.13 -34.92 5.86
N GLU A 179 -5.01 -35.58 5.58
CA GLU A 179 -3.76 -35.43 6.33
C GLU A 179 -3.04 -34.11 5.97
N ASP A 180 -2.14 -33.60 6.81
CA ASP A 180 -1.46 -32.30 6.59
C ASP A 180 -0.69 -32.22 5.25
N SER A 181 -0.16 -33.35 4.77
CA SER A 181 0.49 -33.46 3.46
C SER A 181 -0.48 -33.37 2.28
N GLU A 182 -1.70 -33.90 2.44
CA GLU A 182 -2.80 -33.73 1.48
C GLU A 182 -3.29 -32.29 1.50
N ILE A 183 -3.49 -31.70 2.68
CA ILE A 183 -3.90 -30.29 2.87
C ILE A 183 -2.88 -29.33 2.25
N LEU A 184 -1.58 -29.57 2.41
CA LEU A 184 -0.53 -28.77 1.77
C LEU A 184 -0.53 -28.91 0.25
N THR A 185 -0.92 -30.07 -0.28
CA THR A 185 -1.07 -30.32 -1.72
C THR A 185 -2.32 -29.64 -2.28
N ILE A 186 -3.44 -29.70 -1.57
CA ILE A 186 -4.69 -28.97 -1.89
C ILE A 186 -4.44 -27.46 -1.85
N LYS A 187 -3.74 -26.92 -0.84
CA LYS A 187 -3.38 -25.49 -0.77
C LYS A 187 -2.55 -25.04 -1.98
N LYS A 188 -1.69 -25.91 -2.53
CA LYS A 188 -0.97 -25.64 -3.78
C LYS A 188 -1.91 -25.64 -5.00
N ALA A 189 -2.83 -26.59 -5.10
CA ALA A 189 -3.87 -26.56 -6.13
C ALA A 189 -4.71 -25.26 -6.06
N CYS A 190 -5.12 -24.86 -4.86
CA CYS A 190 -5.88 -23.63 -4.63
C CYS A 190 -5.10 -22.37 -5.07
N LEU A 191 -3.79 -22.31 -4.77
CA LEU A 191 -2.92 -21.23 -5.23
C LEU A 191 -2.85 -21.17 -6.76
N VAL A 192 -2.75 -22.31 -7.46
CA VAL A 192 -2.80 -22.34 -8.93
C VAL A 192 -4.14 -21.80 -9.45
N SER A 193 -5.26 -22.21 -8.86
CA SER A 193 -6.60 -21.71 -9.24
C SER A 193 -6.71 -20.19 -9.06
N VAL A 194 -6.21 -19.64 -7.95
CA VAL A 194 -6.19 -18.19 -7.70
C VAL A 194 -5.22 -17.47 -8.65
N ASP A 195 -4.03 -18.01 -8.90
CA ASP A 195 -3.05 -17.47 -9.85
C ASP A 195 -3.63 -17.37 -11.27
N VAL A 196 -4.22 -18.45 -11.79
CA VAL A 196 -4.77 -18.51 -13.15
C VAL A 196 -6.05 -17.67 -13.30
N PHE A 197 -6.91 -17.61 -12.27
CA PHE A 197 -8.04 -16.70 -12.27
C PHE A 197 -7.59 -15.24 -12.31
N THR A 198 -6.67 -14.87 -11.42
CA THR A 198 -6.35 -13.45 -11.16
C THR A 198 -5.37 -12.87 -12.18
N LYS A 199 -4.33 -13.62 -12.58
CA LYS A 199 -3.22 -13.14 -13.45
C LYS A 199 -3.42 -13.47 -14.95
N TYR A 200 -4.56 -14.06 -15.30
CA TYR A 200 -4.86 -14.44 -16.68
C TYR A 200 -6.35 -14.30 -17.01
N LEU A 201 -7.26 -15.05 -16.36
CA LEU A 201 -8.66 -15.04 -16.80
C LEU A 201 -9.32 -13.67 -16.57
N LYS A 202 -9.13 -13.04 -15.41
CA LYS A 202 -9.63 -11.68 -15.16
C LYS A 202 -8.99 -10.68 -16.13
N ASP A 203 -7.66 -10.69 -16.24
CA ASP A 203 -6.91 -9.77 -17.11
C ASP A 203 -7.32 -9.88 -18.58
N GLN A 204 -7.60 -11.08 -19.08
CA GLN A 204 -8.08 -11.28 -20.45
C GLN A 204 -9.55 -10.89 -20.63
N ILE A 205 -10.40 -11.04 -19.61
CA ILE A 205 -11.78 -10.54 -19.68
C ILE A 205 -11.80 -9.01 -19.68
N MET A 206 -10.96 -8.35 -18.88
CA MET A 206 -10.78 -6.89 -18.93
C MET A 206 -10.26 -6.46 -20.32
N GLU A 207 -9.15 -7.02 -20.81
CA GLU A 207 -8.61 -6.71 -22.16
C GLU A 207 -9.60 -6.96 -23.31
N ILE A 208 -10.62 -7.82 -23.11
CA ILE A 208 -11.69 -8.08 -24.07
C ILE A 208 -12.79 -7.02 -23.99
N ILE A 209 -13.15 -6.57 -22.80
CA ILE A 209 -14.13 -5.51 -22.55
C ILE A 209 -13.55 -4.17 -23.02
N ASP A 210 -12.33 -3.82 -22.58
CA ASP A 210 -11.58 -2.59 -22.89
C ASP A 210 -11.29 -2.36 -24.39
N SER A 211 -11.78 -3.23 -25.28
CA SER A 211 -11.61 -3.11 -26.74
C SER A 211 -12.68 -3.82 -27.58
N ASP A 212 -13.91 -3.99 -27.05
CA ASP A 212 -15.07 -4.66 -27.67
C ASP A 212 -14.73 -5.94 -28.48
N LYS A 213 -13.88 -6.80 -27.91
CA LYS A 213 -13.46 -8.02 -28.60
C LYS A 213 -14.53 -9.09 -28.47
N LYS A 214 -15.31 -9.29 -29.54
CA LYS A 214 -16.33 -10.36 -29.63
C LYS A 214 -15.70 -11.76 -29.65
N VAL A 215 -15.37 -12.26 -28.46
CA VAL A 215 -14.71 -13.55 -28.18
C VAL A 215 -15.71 -14.58 -27.67
N LYS A 216 -15.56 -15.85 -28.08
CA LYS A 216 -16.42 -16.97 -27.67
C LYS A 216 -16.03 -17.52 -26.30
N HIS A 217 -17.01 -17.98 -25.50
CA HIS A 217 -16.75 -18.57 -24.18
C HIS A 217 -15.75 -19.74 -24.26
N SER A 218 -15.88 -20.65 -25.26
CA SER A 218 -14.94 -21.77 -25.41
C SER A 218 -13.49 -21.33 -25.67
N LYS A 219 -13.27 -20.26 -26.44
CA LYS A 219 -11.91 -19.75 -26.74
C LYS A 219 -11.21 -19.21 -25.50
N LEU A 220 -11.95 -18.61 -24.57
CA LEU A 220 -11.41 -18.21 -23.26
C LEU A 220 -11.08 -19.44 -22.39
N ALA A 221 -11.90 -20.49 -22.44
CA ALA A 221 -11.61 -21.74 -21.72
C ALA A 221 -10.35 -22.44 -22.24
N GLU A 222 -10.20 -22.55 -23.57
CA GLU A 222 -8.98 -23.03 -24.25
C GLU A 222 -7.73 -22.19 -23.86
N GLY A 223 -7.93 -20.88 -23.65
CA GLY A 223 -6.91 -19.98 -23.11
C GLY A 223 -6.50 -20.30 -21.67
N VAL A 224 -7.46 -20.61 -20.79
CA VAL A 224 -7.21 -21.01 -19.39
C VAL A 224 -6.45 -22.34 -19.32
N ASP A 225 -6.86 -23.33 -20.13
CA ASP A 225 -6.20 -24.63 -20.25
C ASP A 225 -4.75 -24.49 -20.78
N THR A 226 -4.48 -23.44 -21.58
CA THR A 226 -3.11 -23.07 -21.99
C THR A 226 -2.36 -22.37 -20.84
N ALA A 227 -3.01 -21.42 -20.15
CA ALA A 227 -2.40 -20.58 -19.12
C ALA A 227 -1.95 -21.35 -17.88
N ILE A 228 -2.67 -22.41 -17.47
CA ILE A 228 -2.29 -23.25 -16.33
C ILE A 228 -0.96 -24.00 -16.54
N THR A 229 -0.55 -24.24 -17.79
CA THR A 229 0.75 -24.84 -18.12
C THR A 229 1.90 -23.81 -18.20
N ASN A 230 1.61 -22.51 -18.01
CA ASN A 230 2.55 -21.43 -18.27
C ASN A 230 3.17 -20.84 -16.99
N LYS A 231 4.50 -20.90 -16.90
CA LYS A 231 5.33 -20.35 -15.80
C LYS A 231 5.19 -18.84 -15.59
N LYS A 232 4.63 -18.09 -16.55
CA LYS A 232 4.29 -16.66 -16.37
C LYS A 232 3.19 -16.47 -15.33
N TYR A 233 2.18 -17.34 -15.34
CA TYR A 233 0.99 -17.21 -14.51
C TYR A 233 1.09 -18.08 -13.26
N VAL A 234 1.47 -19.35 -13.43
CA VAL A 234 1.50 -20.35 -12.36
C VAL A 234 2.84 -20.37 -11.64
N THR A 235 2.79 -20.10 -10.32
CA THR A 235 3.99 -19.96 -9.49
C THR A 235 4.06 -20.97 -8.32
N GLY A 236 5.26 -21.25 -7.81
CA GLY A 236 5.47 -22.06 -6.59
C GLY A 236 5.21 -23.58 -6.67
N VAL A 237 4.83 -24.11 -7.84
CA VAL A 237 4.48 -25.53 -8.07
C VAL A 237 5.26 -26.16 -9.22
N ASP A 238 5.29 -27.49 -9.27
CA ASP A 238 5.77 -28.24 -10.42
C ASP A 238 4.63 -28.40 -11.44
N ILE A 239 4.70 -27.64 -12.53
CA ILE A 239 3.69 -27.60 -13.58
C ILE A 239 3.54 -28.95 -14.30
N THR A 240 4.54 -29.84 -14.26
CA THR A 240 4.41 -31.21 -14.81
C THR A 240 3.53 -32.13 -13.94
N GLN A 241 2.92 -31.58 -12.89
CA GLN A 241 2.04 -32.22 -11.93
C GLN A 241 0.77 -31.38 -11.69
N VAL A 242 0.45 -30.45 -12.61
CA VAL A 242 -0.71 -29.57 -12.58
C VAL A 242 -1.59 -29.85 -13.81
N ASP A 243 -2.84 -30.22 -13.56
CA ASP A 243 -3.88 -30.42 -14.57
C ASP A 243 -5.11 -29.53 -14.24
N MET A 244 -6.10 -29.49 -15.13
CA MET A 244 -7.43 -28.94 -14.82
C MET A 244 -8.33 -30.02 -14.17
N CYS A 245 -9.19 -29.61 -13.24
CA CYS A 245 -10.22 -30.49 -12.66
C CYS A 245 -11.39 -30.72 -13.63
N TYR A 246 -11.68 -29.72 -14.45
CA TYR A 246 -12.69 -29.72 -15.51
C TYR A 246 -12.37 -28.56 -16.46
N PRO A 247 -12.72 -28.63 -17.76
CA PRO A 247 -12.51 -27.52 -18.69
C PRO A 247 -13.18 -26.24 -18.17
N ALA A 248 -12.49 -25.10 -18.20
CA ALA A 248 -12.99 -23.88 -17.58
C ALA A 248 -14.39 -23.48 -18.09
N ILE A 249 -15.29 -23.12 -17.17
CA ILE A 249 -16.69 -22.81 -17.46
C ILE A 249 -16.89 -21.30 -17.37
N ILE A 250 -17.25 -20.69 -18.49
CA ILE A 250 -17.49 -19.25 -18.66
C ILE A 250 -18.90 -19.10 -19.25
N GLN A 251 -19.73 -18.28 -18.62
CA GLN A 251 -21.15 -18.10 -18.97
C GLN A 251 -21.54 -16.62 -18.84
N SER A 252 -22.13 -16.06 -19.88
CA SER A 252 -22.78 -14.75 -19.86
C SER A 252 -23.88 -14.66 -20.93
N GLY A 253 -24.77 -13.67 -20.84
CA GLY A 253 -25.80 -13.39 -21.84
C GLY A 253 -26.97 -14.38 -21.79
N GLY A 254 -27.74 -14.36 -20.70
CA GLY A 254 -28.93 -15.21 -20.47
C GLY A 254 -28.66 -16.69 -20.21
N ASN A 255 -27.63 -17.27 -20.82
CA ASN A 255 -27.39 -18.70 -20.91
C ASN A 255 -26.55 -19.26 -19.73
N TYR A 256 -27.13 -19.28 -18.54
CA TYR A 256 -26.47 -19.76 -17.31
C TYR A 256 -26.88 -21.17 -16.92
N SER A 257 -25.90 -21.99 -16.52
CA SER A 257 -26.09 -23.31 -15.92
C SER A 257 -25.07 -23.50 -14.80
N LEU A 258 -25.50 -23.19 -13.57
CA LEU A 258 -24.68 -23.23 -12.34
C LEU A 258 -24.38 -24.67 -11.88
N LYS A 259 -23.58 -25.39 -12.68
CA LYS A 259 -23.18 -26.78 -12.50
C LYS A 259 -21.80 -27.00 -13.09
N PHE A 260 -20.90 -27.65 -12.35
CA PHE A 260 -19.57 -28.10 -12.81
C PHE A 260 -19.60 -29.27 -13.82
N SER A 261 -20.74 -29.50 -14.46
CA SER A 261 -20.91 -30.43 -15.58
C SER A 261 -21.47 -29.70 -16.83
N ALA A 262 -21.54 -28.37 -16.78
CA ALA A 262 -21.68 -27.54 -17.96
C ALA A 262 -20.32 -27.39 -18.66
N VAL A 263 -20.33 -26.95 -19.92
CA VAL A 263 -19.14 -26.63 -20.70
C VAL A 263 -19.34 -25.22 -21.27
N SER A 264 -18.26 -24.44 -21.38
CA SER A 264 -18.29 -23.13 -22.06
C SER A 264 -18.80 -23.27 -23.49
N ASP A 265 -19.78 -22.45 -23.89
CA ASP A 265 -20.40 -22.58 -25.20
C ASP A 265 -19.42 -22.22 -26.34
N LYS A 266 -19.54 -22.97 -27.44
CA LYS A 266 -18.78 -22.82 -28.68
C LYS A 266 -19.44 -21.83 -29.64
N ASN A 267 -20.67 -21.40 -29.39
CA ASN A 267 -21.43 -20.51 -30.27
C ASN A 267 -21.66 -19.11 -29.66
N THR A 268 -22.01 -19.03 -28.38
CA THR A 268 -22.23 -17.76 -27.66
C THR A 268 -20.91 -16.98 -27.49
N THR A 269 -20.97 -15.67 -27.73
CA THR A 269 -19.90 -14.70 -27.45
C THR A 269 -20.03 -14.13 -26.04
N LEU A 270 -18.92 -13.66 -25.47
CA LEU A 270 -18.90 -13.01 -24.17
C LEU A 270 -19.75 -11.74 -24.19
N HIS A 271 -20.96 -11.81 -23.63
CA HIS A 271 -21.79 -10.66 -23.33
C HIS A 271 -21.23 -9.88 -22.14
N PHE A 272 -21.19 -8.55 -22.24
CA PHE A 272 -20.69 -7.64 -21.21
C PHE A 272 -21.81 -7.27 -20.23
N GLY A 273 -21.92 -8.05 -19.17
CA GLY A 273 -22.87 -7.83 -18.09
C GLY A 273 -22.47 -8.74 -16.94
N VAL A 274 -23.33 -9.70 -16.59
CA VAL A 274 -23.01 -10.71 -15.57
C VAL A 274 -22.23 -11.87 -16.18
N ILE A 275 -20.95 -12.01 -15.84
CA ILE A 275 -20.03 -13.02 -16.37
C ILE A 275 -19.63 -14.00 -15.26
N VAL A 276 -20.16 -15.23 -15.31
CA VAL A 276 -19.83 -16.30 -14.36
C VAL A 276 -18.61 -17.08 -14.86
N CYS A 277 -17.56 -17.14 -14.04
CA CYS A 277 -16.33 -17.89 -14.31
C CYS A 277 -16.11 -18.95 -13.23
N SER A 278 -15.99 -20.22 -13.64
CA SER A 278 -15.62 -21.36 -12.77
C SER A 278 -14.40 -22.08 -13.33
N LEU A 279 -13.37 -22.26 -12.50
CA LEU A 279 -12.21 -23.08 -12.83
C LEU A 279 -11.67 -23.80 -11.60
N GLY A 280 -10.88 -24.85 -11.82
CA GLY A 280 -10.24 -25.58 -10.73
C GLY A 280 -8.99 -26.29 -11.20
N ALA A 281 -7.86 -26.01 -10.56
CA ALA A 281 -6.60 -26.70 -10.78
C ALA A 281 -6.51 -27.99 -9.94
N ARG A 282 -5.93 -29.03 -10.52
CA ARG A 282 -5.62 -30.32 -9.89
C ARG A 282 -4.11 -30.42 -9.74
N TYR A 283 -3.57 -30.45 -8.52
CA TYR A 283 -2.13 -30.60 -8.29
C TYR A 283 -1.84 -31.95 -7.63
N LYS A 284 -0.98 -32.76 -8.26
CA LYS A 284 -0.69 -34.15 -7.85
C LYS A 284 -1.95 -34.97 -7.56
N SER A 285 -2.90 -34.90 -8.50
CA SER A 285 -4.24 -35.49 -8.42
C SER A 285 -5.22 -34.88 -7.38
N TYR A 286 -4.80 -33.99 -6.47
CA TYR A 286 -5.70 -33.31 -5.54
C TYR A 286 -6.33 -32.06 -6.17
N CYS A 287 -7.65 -31.95 -6.06
CA CYS A 287 -8.46 -30.93 -6.71
C CYS A 287 -8.58 -29.65 -5.87
N SER A 288 -8.86 -28.55 -6.56
CA SER A 288 -9.31 -27.29 -6.00
C SER A 288 -10.37 -26.67 -6.91
N ASN A 289 -11.08 -25.66 -6.42
CA ASN A 289 -12.12 -24.96 -7.16
C ASN A 289 -12.19 -23.49 -6.75
N ILE A 290 -12.39 -22.61 -7.72
CA ILE A 290 -12.79 -21.22 -7.53
C ILE A 290 -13.93 -20.89 -8.50
N VAL A 291 -14.94 -20.19 -8.00
CA VAL A 291 -15.99 -19.57 -8.82
C VAL A 291 -16.07 -18.09 -8.45
N ARG A 292 -16.12 -17.23 -9.46
CA ARG A 292 -16.40 -15.79 -9.30
C ARG A 292 -17.37 -15.35 -10.39
N THR A 293 -18.20 -14.39 -10.05
CA THR A 293 -18.96 -13.61 -11.03
C THR A 293 -18.24 -12.26 -11.20
N LEU A 294 -17.98 -11.85 -12.44
CA LEU A 294 -17.60 -10.49 -12.79
C LEU A 294 -18.86 -9.73 -13.24
N LEU A 295 -18.94 -8.44 -12.94
CA LEU A 295 -20.10 -7.61 -13.19
C LEU A 295 -19.70 -6.40 -14.02
N VAL A 296 -20.09 -6.33 -15.29
CA VAL A 296 -19.94 -5.12 -16.13
C VAL A 296 -21.15 -4.23 -15.93
N ASN A 297 -20.93 -2.94 -15.64
CA ASN A 297 -21.94 -1.89 -15.41
C ASN A 297 -23.21 -2.40 -14.65
N PRO A 298 -23.07 -2.99 -13.44
CA PRO A 298 -24.19 -3.57 -12.71
C PRO A 298 -25.18 -2.50 -12.20
N THR A 299 -26.48 -2.80 -12.29
CA THR A 299 -27.52 -2.02 -11.60
C THR A 299 -27.50 -2.30 -10.10
N LYS A 300 -27.98 -1.37 -9.26
CA LYS A 300 -28.01 -1.52 -7.79
C LYS A 300 -28.66 -2.84 -7.33
N THR A 301 -29.70 -3.31 -8.02
CA THR A 301 -30.35 -4.61 -7.75
C THR A 301 -29.46 -5.82 -8.05
N ILE A 302 -28.56 -5.74 -9.03
CA ILE A 302 -27.56 -6.78 -9.30
C ILE A 302 -26.52 -6.80 -8.16
N GLU A 303 -26.04 -5.63 -7.73
CA GLU A 303 -25.08 -5.50 -6.63
C GLU A 303 -25.64 -6.00 -5.30
N GLU A 304 -26.86 -5.59 -4.93
CA GLU A 304 -27.58 -6.08 -3.75
C GLU A 304 -27.66 -7.61 -3.72
N ASN A 305 -28.07 -8.20 -4.85
CA ASN A 305 -28.27 -9.65 -4.94
C ASN A 305 -26.94 -10.41 -4.92
N TYR A 306 -25.83 -9.77 -5.33
CA TYR A 306 -24.48 -10.30 -5.19
C TYR A 306 -23.95 -10.16 -3.75
N ASN A 307 -24.15 -9.02 -3.10
CA ASN A 307 -23.76 -8.81 -1.69
C ASN A 307 -24.53 -9.75 -0.75
N PHE A 308 -25.82 -9.97 -0.99
CA PHE A 308 -26.62 -11.00 -0.31
C PHE A 308 -26.04 -12.42 -0.51
N LEU A 309 -25.56 -12.73 -1.71
CA LEU A 309 -24.93 -14.02 -2.02
C LEU A 309 -23.62 -14.22 -1.25
N LEU A 310 -22.82 -13.16 -1.04
CA LEU A 310 -21.63 -13.18 -0.18
C LEU A 310 -21.99 -13.47 1.29
N GLN A 311 -23.02 -12.79 1.83
CA GLN A 311 -23.47 -12.98 3.21
C GLN A 311 -23.94 -14.41 3.48
N LEU A 312 -24.69 -15.00 2.54
CA LEU A 312 -25.11 -16.40 2.60
C LEU A 312 -23.89 -17.35 2.63
N GLU A 313 -22.88 -17.11 1.80
CA GLU A 313 -21.64 -17.91 1.81
C GLU A 313 -20.95 -17.83 3.18
N GLU A 314 -20.80 -16.63 3.75
CA GLU A 314 -20.18 -16.44 5.07
C GLU A 314 -20.95 -17.15 6.20
N GLU A 315 -22.29 -17.14 6.18
CA GLU A 315 -23.09 -17.84 7.20
C GLU A 315 -22.94 -19.37 7.10
N ILE A 316 -22.85 -19.92 5.87
CA ILE A 316 -22.55 -21.34 5.64
C ILE A 316 -21.15 -21.68 6.19
N LEU A 317 -20.15 -20.81 6.00
CA LEU A 317 -18.79 -21.02 6.52
C LEU A 317 -18.69 -20.91 8.04
N LYS A 318 -19.49 -20.04 8.67
CA LYS A 318 -19.65 -19.97 10.14
C LYS A 318 -20.21 -21.27 10.71
N LYS A 319 -21.20 -21.88 10.05
CA LYS A 319 -21.86 -23.12 10.49
C LYS A 319 -21.07 -24.40 10.17
N LEU A 320 -20.16 -24.38 9.17
CA LEU A 320 -19.37 -25.52 8.72
C LEU A 320 -18.18 -25.85 9.66
N VAL A 321 -18.50 -26.25 10.89
CA VAL A 321 -17.52 -26.61 11.95
C VAL A 321 -17.55 -28.11 12.25
N ALA A 322 -16.41 -28.71 12.58
CA ALA A 322 -16.34 -30.13 12.96
C ALA A 322 -17.28 -30.46 14.13
N GLY A 323 -18.01 -31.57 14.02
CA GLY A 323 -19.07 -31.99 14.94
C GLY A 323 -20.49 -31.67 14.47
N THR A 324 -20.66 -30.70 13.56
CA THR A 324 -21.97 -30.35 12.96
C THR A 324 -22.39 -31.38 11.92
N LYS A 325 -23.69 -31.68 11.76
CA LYS A 325 -24.18 -32.48 10.62
C LYS A 325 -24.18 -31.65 9.35
N ILE A 326 -23.89 -32.26 8.20
CA ILE A 326 -23.89 -31.52 6.92
C ILE A 326 -25.29 -31.00 6.54
N SER A 327 -26.36 -31.73 6.87
CA SER A 327 -27.74 -31.27 6.72
C SER A 327 -28.04 -30.00 7.53
N GLU A 328 -27.55 -29.90 8.77
CA GLU A 328 -27.72 -28.71 9.62
C GLU A 328 -27.00 -27.45 9.07
N VAL A 329 -25.91 -27.63 8.31
CA VAL A 329 -25.22 -26.54 7.59
C VAL A 329 -26.10 -26.03 6.43
N TYR A 330 -26.72 -26.93 5.67
CA TYR A 330 -27.66 -26.56 4.61
C TYR A 330 -28.94 -25.91 5.16
N GLU A 331 -29.49 -26.44 6.26
CA GLU A 331 -30.66 -25.88 6.92
C GLU A 331 -30.42 -24.45 7.45
N ALA A 332 -29.23 -24.17 7.98
CA ALA A 332 -28.85 -22.82 8.40
C ALA A 332 -28.83 -21.81 7.23
N GLY A 333 -28.20 -22.16 6.11
CA GLY A 333 -28.21 -21.30 4.91
C GLY A 333 -29.61 -21.10 4.33
N ILE A 334 -30.44 -22.16 4.29
CA ILE A 334 -31.85 -22.03 3.87
C ILE A 334 -32.68 -21.20 4.86
N LYS A 335 -32.38 -21.21 6.15
CA LYS A 335 -33.00 -20.31 7.13
C LYS A 335 -32.61 -18.86 6.87
N PHE A 336 -31.32 -18.56 6.69
CA PHE A 336 -30.85 -17.21 6.35
C PHE A 336 -31.55 -16.64 5.11
N VAL A 337 -31.68 -17.43 4.03
CA VAL A 337 -32.41 -16.96 2.83
C VAL A 337 -33.91 -16.73 3.09
N LYS A 338 -34.55 -17.50 3.99
CA LYS A 338 -35.95 -17.28 4.37
C LYS A 338 -36.15 -16.01 5.20
N ASP A 339 -35.23 -15.75 6.12
CA ASP A 339 -35.32 -14.63 7.05
C ASP A 339 -35.05 -13.29 6.34
N GLU A 340 -34.07 -13.24 5.43
CA GLU A 340 -33.61 -12.02 4.75
C GLU A 340 -34.36 -11.72 3.42
N LYS A 341 -34.31 -12.64 2.44
CA LYS A 341 -34.86 -12.44 1.07
C LYS A 341 -35.59 -13.69 0.59
N SER A 342 -36.70 -14.03 1.24
CA SER A 342 -37.47 -15.28 1.03
C SER A 342 -37.86 -15.61 -0.43
N VAL A 343 -38.03 -14.60 -1.29
CA VAL A 343 -38.31 -14.78 -2.73
C VAL A 343 -37.17 -15.51 -3.45
N MET A 344 -35.92 -15.34 -3.01
CA MET A 344 -34.72 -15.90 -3.64
C MET A 344 -34.62 -17.43 -3.54
N ILE A 345 -35.40 -18.07 -2.69
CA ILE A 345 -35.39 -19.54 -2.49
C ILE A 345 -35.64 -20.30 -3.81
N ASN A 346 -36.49 -19.75 -4.70
CA ASN A 346 -36.81 -20.37 -5.99
C ASN A 346 -35.67 -20.25 -7.02
N HIS A 347 -34.76 -19.29 -6.83
CA HIS A 347 -33.62 -19.03 -7.69
C HIS A 347 -32.34 -19.73 -7.19
N LEU A 348 -32.32 -20.17 -5.93
CA LEU A 348 -31.15 -20.66 -5.22
C LEU A 348 -30.66 -22.05 -5.71
N THR A 349 -29.34 -22.27 -5.66
CA THR A 349 -28.75 -23.58 -5.94
C THR A 349 -29.25 -24.67 -4.97
N LYS A 350 -29.64 -25.84 -5.49
CA LYS A 350 -30.26 -26.96 -4.73
C LYS A 350 -29.36 -27.65 -3.68
N ASN A 351 -28.14 -27.15 -3.52
CA ASN A 351 -27.09 -27.57 -2.59
C ASN A 351 -26.07 -26.42 -2.53
N PHE A 352 -25.30 -26.35 -1.45
CA PHE A 352 -24.30 -25.31 -1.22
C PHE A 352 -22.86 -25.79 -1.48
N GLY A 353 -22.69 -26.85 -2.27
CA GLY A 353 -21.40 -27.44 -2.58
C GLY A 353 -21.27 -28.89 -2.15
N PHE A 354 -20.02 -29.36 -2.03
CA PHE A 354 -19.69 -30.78 -1.84
C PHE A 354 -18.26 -30.98 -1.33
N ALA A 355 -17.99 -32.12 -0.68
CA ALA A 355 -16.63 -32.47 -0.30
C ALA A 355 -15.75 -32.73 -1.53
N MET A 356 -14.45 -32.48 -1.40
CA MET A 356 -13.46 -32.51 -2.47
C MET A 356 -12.13 -33.11 -1.99
N GLY A 357 -11.37 -33.69 -2.92
CA GLY A 357 -10.09 -34.32 -2.62
C GLY A 357 -9.39 -34.77 -3.89
N ILE A 358 -9.10 -36.07 -3.99
CA ILE A 358 -8.55 -36.67 -5.23
C ILE A 358 -9.63 -36.72 -6.32
N GLU A 359 -10.88 -36.96 -5.92
CA GLU A 359 -12.07 -36.66 -6.72
C GLU A 359 -12.48 -35.19 -6.55
N PHE A 360 -12.91 -34.58 -7.64
CA PHE A 360 -13.42 -33.21 -7.63
C PHE A 360 -14.74 -33.07 -6.85
N LYS A 361 -15.66 -34.03 -7.01
CA LYS A 361 -17.02 -33.96 -6.43
C LYS A 361 -17.44 -35.24 -5.71
N GLU A 362 -17.43 -35.19 -4.38
CA GLU A 362 -17.96 -36.26 -3.54
C GLU A 362 -19.49 -36.29 -3.54
N SER A 363 -20.07 -37.16 -4.37
CA SER A 363 -21.52 -37.21 -4.58
C SER A 363 -22.33 -37.78 -3.39
N SER A 364 -21.67 -38.40 -2.40
CA SER A 364 -22.26 -38.81 -1.11
C SER A 364 -22.14 -37.73 -0.03
N LEU A 365 -21.33 -36.69 -0.24
CA LEU A 365 -20.97 -35.66 0.75
C LEU A 365 -21.32 -34.26 0.23
N LEU A 366 -22.51 -34.12 -0.33
CA LEU A 366 -23.08 -32.85 -0.78
C LEU A 366 -23.51 -32.00 0.44
N LEU A 367 -23.26 -30.69 0.40
CA LEU A 367 -23.82 -29.73 1.36
C LEU A 367 -25.31 -29.52 1.05
N GLY A 368 -26.15 -30.43 1.55
CA GLY A 368 -27.56 -30.55 1.18
C GLY A 368 -28.42 -31.30 2.20
N PRO A 369 -29.75 -31.26 2.06
CA PRO A 369 -30.71 -31.61 3.13
C PRO A 369 -30.82 -33.11 3.43
N LYS A 370 -30.14 -33.97 2.67
CA LYS A 370 -30.16 -35.44 2.86
C LYS A 370 -28.86 -35.98 3.46
N THR A 371 -27.88 -35.12 3.72
CA THR A 371 -26.51 -35.53 4.09
C THR A 371 -26.34 -35.50 5.61
N ASN A 372 -26.82 -36.54 6.29
CA ASN A 372 -26.86 -36.59 7.76
C ASN A 372 -25.52 -36.96 8.44
N VAL A 373 -24.42 -37.11 7.68
CA VAL A 373 -23.10 -37.39 8.27
C VAL A 373 -22.50 -36.15 8.95
N ILE A 374 -21.58 -36.40 9.88
CA ILE A 374 -20.92 -35.36 10.69
C ILE A 374 -19.68 -34.83 9.97
N ALA A 375 -19.55 -33.50 9.89
CA ALA A 375 -18.35 -32.85 9.41
C ALA A 375 -17.18 -33.11 10.38
N LYS A 376 -16.00 -33.48 9.86
CA LYS A 376 -14.79 -33.76 10.65
C LYS A 376 -13.67 -32.77 10.31
N LYS A 377 -12.81 -32.50 11.29
CA LYS A 377 -11.58 -31.70 11.13
C LYS A 377 -10.78 -32.19 9.91
N GLY A 378 -10.29 -31.26 9.09
CA GLY A 378 -9.48 -31.58 7.91
C GLY A 378 -10.27 -32.15 6.72
N MET A 379 -11.60 -32.26 6.79
CA MET A 379 -12.40 -32.39 5.56
C MET A 379 -12.26 -31.12 4.73
N VAL A 380 -12.27 -31.26 3.40
CA VAL A 380 -12.21 -30.15 2.45
C VAL A 380 -13.49 -30.15 1.60
N PHE A 381 -14.07 -28.99 1.41
CA PHE A 381 -15.28 -28.76 0.63
C PHE A 381 -15.03 -27.72 -0.46
N ASN A 382 -15.62 -27.93 -1.63
CA ASN A 382 -15.95 -26.86 -2.56
C ASN A 382 -17.29 -26.30 -2.08
N VAL A 383 -17.29 -25.19 -1.34
CA VAL A 383 -18.52 -24.46 -0.99
C VAL A 383 -18.88 -23.59 -2.19
N ASN A 384 -20.13 -23.64 -2.63
CA ASN A 384 -20.60 -22.82 -3.74
C ASN A 384 -22.09 -22.50 -3.59
N VAL A 385 -22.43 -21.23 -3.77
CA VAL A 385 -23.79 -20.70 -3.66
C VAL A 385 -24.10 -19.86 -4.89
N GLY A 386 -25.33 -19.96 -5.40
CA GLY A 386 -25.74 -19.17 -6.55
C GLY A 386 -27.23 -18.94 -6.67
N LEU A 387 -27.58 -17.90 -7.42
CA LEU A 387 -28.92 -17.50 -7.79
C LEU A 387 -29.03 -17.55 -9.31
N ALA A 388 -29.96 -18.34 -9.85
CA ALA A 388 -30.16 -18.53 -11.29
C ALA A 388 -31.50 -17.98 -11.76
N ASN A 389 -31.59 -17.63 -13.04
CA ASN A 389 -32.80 -17.11 -13.68
C ASN A 389 -33.33 -15.82 -12.99
N LEU A 390 -32.43 -14.95 -12.53
CA LEU A 390 -32.79 -13.62 -12.07
C LEU A 390 -33.12 -12.76 -13.31
N THR A 391 -34.04 -11.81 -13.18
CA THR A 391 -34.44 -10.91 -14.27
C THR A 391 -33.86 -9.53 -14.03
N ASN A 392 -33.22 -8.94 -15.04
CA ASN A 392 -32.84 -7.53 -15.04
C ASN A 392 -33.88 -6.76 -15.88
N PRO A 393 -34.74 -5.91 -15.27
CA PRO A 393 -35.72 -5.13 -16.02
C PRO A 393 -35.07 -4.01 -16.85
N ASP A 394 -33.92 -3.51 -16.40
CA ASP A 394 -33.24 -2.33 -16.96
C ASP A 394 -32.36 -2.65 -18.18
N ALA A 395 -32.23 -3.94 -18.53
CA ALA A 395 -31.45 -4.37 -19.69
C ALA A 395 -32.12 -3.97 -21.02
N THR A 396 -31.43 -3.20 -21.84
CA THR A 396 -31.88 -2.76 -23.16
C THR A 396 -31.95 -3.94 -24.14
N ASP A 397 -30.90 -4.76 -24.16
CA ASP A 397 -30.71 -5.93 -25.01
C ASP A 397 -31.54 -7.15 -24.54
N LYS A 398 -31.39 -8.32 -25.17
CA LYS A 398 -32.14 -9.54 -24.80
C LYS A 398 -31.33 -10.49 -23.93
N GLU A 399 -30.02 -10.50 -24.12
CA GLU A 399 -29.03 -11.34 -23.46
C GLU A 399 -28.77 -10.87 -22.01
N GLY A 400 -28.85 -9.56 -21.73
CA GLY A 400 -28.76 -8.97 -20.39
C GLY A 400 -30.02 -9.12 -19.52
N LYS A 401 -31.20 -9.38 -20.12
CA LYS A 401 -32.50 -9.47 -19.41
C LYS A 401 -32.61 -10.62 -18.42
N THR A 402 -31.82 -11.68 -18.59
CA THR A 402 -31.74 -12.79 -17.63
C THR A 402 -30.30 -12.94 -17.16
N TYR A 403 -30.09 -13.02 -15.85
CA TYR A 403 -28.76 -13.17 -15.26
C TYR A 403 -28.72 -14.26 -14.18
N ALA A 404 -27.50 -14.68 -13.83
CA ALA A 404 -27.25 -15.57 -12.71
C ALA A 404 -25.97 -15.16 -11.98
N LEU A 405 -26.02 -15.21 -10.65
CA LEU A 405 -24.89 -14.93 -9.77
C LEU A 405 -24.39 -16.25 -9.19
N PHE A 406 -23.09 -16.50 -9.26
CA PHE A 406 -22.51 -17.74 -8.73
C PHE A 406 -21.13 -17.47 -8.13
N ILE A 407 -20.90 -18.02 -6.94
CA ILE A 407 -19.65 -17.91 -6.24
C ILE A 407 -19.32 -19.20 -5.51
N GLY A 408 -18.03 -19.43 -5.27
CA GLY A 408 -17.57 -20.61 -4.56
C GLY A 408 -16.07 -20.61 -4.34
N ASP A 409 -15.68 -21.25 -3.25
CA ASP A 409 -14.32 -21.31 -2.74
C ASP A 409 -14.02 -22.70 -2.20
N THR A 410 -12.73 -23.07 -2.23
CA THR A 410 -12.25 -24.30 -1.59
C THR A 410 -11.99 -24.03 -0.12
N VAL A 411 -12.67 -24.73 0.79
CA VAL A 411 -12.60 -24.47 2.24
C VAL A 411 -12.30 -25.73 3.05
N MET A 412 -11.70 -25.55 4.22
CA MET A 412 -11.27 -26.63 5.11
C MET A 412 -12.02 -26.55 6.45
N VAL A 413 -12.61 -27.68 6.87
CA VAL A 413 -13.34 -27.78 8.14
C VAL A 413 -12.36 -27.76 9.32
N ASN A 414 -12.56 -26.80 10.22
CA ASN A 414 -11.78 -26.65 11.44
C ASN A 414 -12.46 -27.27 12.65
N GLU A 415 -11.71 -27.36 13.74
CA GLU A 415 -12.16 -27.81 15.05
C GLU A 415 -12.44 -26.60 15.94
N GLY A 416 -13.70 -26.43 16.37
CA GLY A 416 -14.10 -25.31 17.25
C GLY A 416 -14.05 -23.91 16.61
N GLN A 417 -13.87 -23.80 15.29
CA GLN A 417 -13.76 -22.54 14.54
C GLN A 417 -14.47 -22.67 13.16
N PRO A 418 -14.94 -21.57 12.54
CA PRO A 418 -15.45 -21.55 11.17
C PRO A 418 -14.50 -22.18 10.14
N ALA A 419 -15.02 -22.60 8.99
CA ALA A 419 -14.21 -23.20 7.93
C ALA A 419 -13.21 -22.18 7.31
N THR A 420 -11.95 -22.58 7.16
CA THR A 420 -10.92 -21.71 6.55
C THR A 420 -11.00 -21.76 5.03
N ASN A 421 -11.14 -20.59 4.39
CA ASN A 421 -11.01 -20.44 2.94
C ASN A 421 -9.55 -20.69 2.49
N LEU A 422 -9.37 -21.54 1.49
CA LEU A 422 -8.08 -21.88 0.87
C LEU A 422 -7.88 -21.21 -0.50
N THR A 423 -8.92 -20.60 -1.10
CA THR A 423 -8.87 -19.79 -2.33
C THR A 423 -9.16 -18.30 -2.06
N PRO A 424 -8.32 -17.60 -1.26
CA PRO A 424 -8.50 -16.18 -0.97
C PRO A 424 -8.24 -15.30 -2.21
N SER A 425 -9.28 -15.08 -3.00
CA SER A 425 -9.31 -14.12 -4.11
C SER A 425 -10.36 -13.04 -3.84
N LYS A 426 -10.00 -11.76 -4.01
CA LYS A 426 -10.83 -10.59 -3.66
C LYS A 426 -12.20 -10.69 -4.37
N LYS A 427 -13.29 -10.64 -3.58
CA LYS A 427 -14.65 -10.99 -4.04
C LYS A 427 -15.78 -10.00 -3.71
N LYS A 428 -15.47 -8.85 -3.09
CA LYS A 428 -16.44 -7.75 -2.91
C LYS A 428 -16.71 -7.07 -4.25
N VAL A 429 -17.87 -6.40 -4.39
CA VAL A 429 -18.26 -5.70 -5.64
C VAL A 429 -17.14 -4.81 -6.17
N LYS A 430 -16.49 -3.98 -5.32
CA LYS A 430 -15.34 -3.14 -5.68
C LYS A 430 -14.08 -3.84 -6.23
N ASN A 431 -14.10 -5.17 -6.39
CA ASN A 431 -13.00 -5.96 -6.95
C ASN A 431 -13.41 -6.84 -8.14
N ILE A 432 -14.71 -7.00 -8.39
CA ILE A 432 -15.31 -7.84 -9.44
C ILE A 432 -16.26 -7.07 -10.36
N GLY A 433 -16.69 -5.87 -9.95
CA GLY A 433 -17.27 -4.86 -10.80
C GLY A 433 -16.24 -4.32 -11.80
N ILE A 434 -16.70 -4.07 -13.02
CA ILE A 434 -15.97 -3.47 -14.13
C ILE A 434 -16.86 -2.33 -14.61
N TYR A 435 -16.41 -1.10 -14.42
CA TYR A 435 -17.13 0.09 -14.83
C TYR A 435 -16.52 0.59 -16.14
N VAL A 436 -17.21 0.29 -17.24
CA VAL A 436 -16.89 0.78 -18.56
C VAL A 436 -17.51 2.17 -18.67
N LYS A 437 -16.70 3.18 -18.97
CA LYS A 437 -17.21 4.41 -19.56
C LYS A 437 -17.54 4.06 -21.01
N ASP A 438 -18.79 4.21 -21.40
CA ASP A 438 -19.20 3.91 -22.77
C ASP A 438 -18.73 5.06 -23.67
N ASP A 439 -17.66 4.83 -24.44
CA ASP A 439 -17.06 5.84 -25.35
C ASP A 439 -18.04 6.35 -26.43
N GLU A 440 -19.22 5.72 -26.58
CA GLU A 440 -20.31 6.20 -27.45
C GLU A 440 -21.06 7.42 -26.86
N ASP A 441 -20.97 7.70 -25.55
CA ASP A 441 -21.56 8.89 -24.90
C ASP A 441 -20.87 10.21 -25.31
N GLU A 442 -19.68 10.18 -25.93
CA GLU A 442 -19.02 11.41 -26.43
C GLU A 442 -19.49 11.88 -27.82
N GLU A 443 -20.26 11.10 -28.60
CA GLU A 443 -20.68 11.52 -29.96
C GLU A 443 -22.20 11.68 -30.25
N GLU A 444 -23.17 10.96 -29.65
CA GLU A 444 -24.59 11.14 -30.09
C GLU A 444 -25.77 10.91 -29.11
N GLU A 445 -25.76 11.49 -27.89
CA GLU A 445 -27.01 11.73 -27.12
C GLU A 445 -27.84 12.89 -27.76
N GLY A 446 -28.45 12.56 -28.91
CA GLY A 446 -29.02 13.51 -29.89
C GLY A 446 -30.53 13.34 -30.14
N SER A 447 -31.31 13.05 -29.09
CA SER A 447 -32.77 12.82 -29.07
C SER A 447 -33.26 11.45 -29.57
N GLY A 448 -33.49 10.54 -28.61
CA GLY A 448 -34.39 9.40 -28.80
C GLY A 448 -35.87 9.77 -28.64
N LYS A 449 -36.76 9.13 -29.41
CA LYS A 449 -38.15 8.85 -29.02
C LYS A 449 -38.77 7.75 -29.87
N GLU A 450 -39.72 7.02 -29.29
CA GLU A 450 -40.12 5.69 -29.75
C GLU A 450 -41.18 5.64 -30.87
N ASN A 451 -41.05 4.56 -31.66
CA ASN A 451 -42.08 3.73 -32.29
C ASN A 451 -42.90 4.18 -33.53
N GLU A 452 -42.69 3.36 -34.57
CA GLU A 452 -43.62 2.89 -35.62
C GLU A 452 -44.00 3.75 -36.86
N ARG A 453 -43.46 3.27 -37.99
CA ARG A 453 -43.98 3.21 -39.38
C ARG A 453 -43.59 4.30 -40.40
N LYS A 454 -43.24 3.77 -41.60
CA LYS A 454 -42.85 4.40 -42.87
C LYS A 454 -44.08 5.01 -43.61
N PRO A 455 -43.94 5.89 -44.63
CA PRO A 455 -42.80 5.99 -45.55
C PRO A 455 -42.27 7.39 -45.97
N GLU A 456 -41.23 7.31 -46.81
CA GLU A 456 -40.47 8.28 -47.60
C GLU A 456 -41.11 9.64 -48.01
N ILE A 457 -40.29 10.70 -48.04
CA ILE A 457 -39.89 11.43 -49.27
C ILE A 457 -38.70 12.40 -48.99
N LEU A 458 -37.93 12.77 -50.02
CA LEU A 458 -36.70 13.56 -49.94
C LEU A 458 -36.94 15.09 -49.83
N GLY A 459 -36.02 15.86 -49.21
CA GLY A 459 -36.03 17.33 -49.33
C GLY A 459 -34.88 18.09 -48.65
N ARG A 460 -33.88 18.53 -49.41
CA ARG A 460 -32.73 19.35 -48.94
C ARG A 460 -33.14 20.72 -48.35
N GLY A 461 -32.58 21.09 -47.19
CA GLY A 461 -31.66 22.24 -47.14
C GLY A 461 -31.89 23.39 -46.15
N LYS A 462 -30.77 24.08 -45.88
CA LYS A 462 -30.55 25.39 -45.21
C LYS A 462 -30.65 25.49 -43.68
N ARG A 463 -29.51 25.93 -43.11
CA ARG A 463 -29.34 26.65 -41.84
C ARG A 463 -30.35 27.81 -41.70
N THR A 464 -30.86 28.04 -40.49
CA THR A 464 -30.47 29.18 -39.59
C THR A 464 -31.48 29.30 -38.44
N ALA A 465 -31.10 28.86 -37.23
CA ALA A 465 -31.64 29.21 -35.90
C ALA A 465 -31.16 28.15 -34.88
N VAL A 466 -30.04 28.38 -34.19
CA VAL A 466 -29.52 27.48 -33.14
C VAL A 466 -28.97 28.30 -31.97
N ILE A 467 -29.85 29.08 -31.35
CA ILE A 467 -29.70 29.70 -30.02
C ILE A 467 -31.08 29.56 -29.37
N GLU A 468 -31.14 29.27 -28.06
CA GLU A 468 -32.30 29.01 -27.17
C GLU A 468 -32.63 27.54 -26.84
N SER A 469 -32.59 26.59 -27.78
CA SER A 469 -33.11 25.23 -27.53
C SER A 469 -32.18 24.23 -26.83
N LYS A 470 -31.02 24.66 -26.30
CA LYS A 470 -30.08 23.76 -25.57
C LYS A 470 -30.24 23.79 -24.03
N LEU A 471 -30.87 24.81 -23.46
CA LEU A 471 -30.96 25.05 -22.00
C LEU A 471 -32.06 24.23 -21.29
N ARG A 472 -32.38 23.01 -21.73
CA ARG A 472 -33.51 22.21 -21.19
C ARG A 472 -33.28 20.71 -20.99
N THR A 473 -32.07 20.20 -21.23
CA THR A 473 -31.73 18.77 -20.99
C THR A 473 -30.72 18.56 -19.86
N GLU A 474 -29.88 19.55 -19.52
CA GLU A 474 -28.84 19.41 -18.48
C GLU A 474 -29.41 19.26 -17.06
N HIS A 475 -30.52 19.93 -16.73
CA HIS A 475 -31.10 19.87 -15.38
C HIS A 475 -31.46 18.45 -14.87
N SER A 476 -31.68 17.45 -15.74
CA SER A 476 -32.09 16.11 -15.29
C SER A 476 -30.99 15.29 -14.59
N SER A 477 -29.72 15.65 -14.76
CA SER A 477 -28.61 15.05 -14.00
C SER A 477 -28.29 15.86 -12.74
N GLU A 478 -28.29 17.19 -12.86
CA GLU A 478 -28.12 18.15 -11.76
C GLU A 478 -29.19 17.98 -10.66
N GLU A 479 -30.47 17.83 -11.03
CA GLU A 479 -31.56 17.63 -10.09
C GLU A 479 -31.43 16.30 -9.31
N LYS A 480 -30.92 15.25 -9.94
CA LYS A 480 -30.61 13.97 -9.27
C LYS A 480 -29.44 14.10 -8.30
N ARG A 481 -28.37 14.82 -8.68
CA ARG A 481 -27.26 15.16 -7.78
C ARG A 481 -27.78 15.94 -6.56
N LYS A 482 -28.62 16.97 -6.79
CA LYS A 482 -29.21 17.81 -5.73
C LYS A 482 -30.10 17.01 -4.77
N GLN A 483 -30.91 16.07 -5.27
CA GLN A 483 -31.71 15.17 -4.44
C GLN A 483 -30.83 14.27 -3.55
N HIS A 484 -29.79 13.65 -4.12
CA HIS A 484 -28.89 12.77 -3.36
C HIS A 484 -28.06 13.55 -2.32
N GLN A 485 -27.55 14.73 -2.67
CA GLN A 485 -26.84 15.62 -1.74
C GLN A 485 -27.75 16.17 -0.61
N LYS A 486 -29.07 16.28 -0.84
CA LYS A 486 -30.07 16.62 0.19
C LYS A 486 -30.37 15.44 1.13
N GLU A 487 -30.38 14.21 0.62
CA GLU A 487 -30.47 12.99 1.44
C GLU A 487 -29.22 12.82 2.33
N LEU A 488 -28.02 12.98 1.74
CA LEU A 488 -26.74 12.93 2.48
C LEU A 488 -26.67 13.98 3.59
N ALA A 489 -27.20 15.20 3.37
CA ALA A 489 -27.24 16.24 4.41
C ALA A 489 -28.07 15.83 5.64
N GLN A 490 -29.21 15.18 5.44
CA GLN A 490 -30.07 14.70 6.54
C GLN A 490 -29.37 13.58 7.32
N GLN A 491 -28.83 12.57 6.61
CA GLN A 491 -28.08 11.47 7.24
C GLN A 491 -26.84 11.97 8.01
N LEU A 492 -26.14 12.98 7.47
CA LEU A 492 -24.96 13.60 8.10
C LEU A 492 -25.32 14.30 9.41
N ASN A 493 -26.38 15.13 9.42
CA ASN A 493 -26.82 15.79 10.65
C ASN A 493 -27.26 14.78 11.74
N GLU A 494 -27.96 13.71 11.37
CA GLU A 494 -28.32 12.63 12.32
C GLU A 494 -27.09 11.91 12.88
N VAL A 495 -26.14 11.53 12.02
CA VAL A 495 -24.90 10.82 12.42
C VAL A 495 -23.98 11.72 13.25
N ALA A 496 -23.89 13.02 12.94
CA ALA A 496 -23.13 14.00 13.71
C ALA A 496 -23.72 14.16 15.12
N LYS A 497 -25.05 14.34 15.23
CA LYS A 497 -25.76 14.44 16.52
C LYS A 497 -25.61 13.17 17.35
N ALA A 498 -25.68 11.99 16.72
CA ALA A 498 -25.43 10.70 17.38
C ALA A 498 -23.98 10.52 17.87
N ARG A 499 -22.99 11.10 17.16
CA ARG A 499 -21.56 11.10 17.56
C ARG A 499 -21.30 12.04 18.73
N LEU A 500 -21.84 13.25 18.69
CA LEU A 500 -21.70 14.27 19.74
C LEU A 500 -22.31 13.80 21.07
N ALA A 501 -23.49 13.17 21.03
CA ALA A 501 -24.12 12.57 22.21
C ALA A 501 -23.19 11.54 22.91
N GLN A 502 -22.36 10.80 22.15
CA GLN A 502 -21.39 9.85 22.69
C GLN A 502 -20.07 10.48 23.16
N GLN A 503 -19.66 11.63 22.61
CA GLN A 503 -18.44 12.36 23.02
C GLN A 503 -18.62 13.19 24.31
N SER A 504 -19.86 13.44 24.73
CA SER A 504 -20.26 14.30 25.87
C SER A 504 -19.58 14.03 27.23
N GLY A 505 -18.91 12.89 27.42
CA GLY A 505 -18.19 12.55 28.66
C GLY A 505 -16.75 13.07 28.78
N GLY A 506 -16.18 13.66 27.73
CA GLY A 506 -14.72 13.85 27.58
C GLY A 506 -14.13 15.24 27.90
N LYS A 507 -14.36 15.81 29.10
CA LYS A 507 -13.58 17.01 29.49
C LYS A 507 -12.11 16.67 29.72
N GLU A 508 -11.23 17.16 28.86
CA GLU A 508 -9.78 17.08 29.09
C GLU A 508 -9.41 17.75 30.43
N GLN A 509 -8.58 17.06 31.21
CA GLN A 509 -8.03 17.64 32.43
C GLN A 509 -6.88 18.58 32.07
N GLU A 510 -7.11 19.90 32.15
CA GLU A 510 -6.04 20.89 32.18
C GLU A 510 -5.02 20.51 33.27
N LYS A 511 -3.85 20.03 32.84
CA LYS A 511 -2.76 19.68 33.75
C LYS A 511 -2.17 20.97 34.32
N ILE A 512 -2.60 21.33 35.53
CA ILE A 512 -2.13 22.50 36.27
C ILE A 512 -0.60 22.59 36.19
N ARG A 513 -0.11 23.58 35.44
CA ARG A 513 1.30 23.76 35.12
C ARG A 513 2.09 24.02 36.40
N LYS A 514 3.12 23.19 36.67
CA LYS A 514 3.94 23.32 37.88
C LYS A 514 4.63 24.69 37.89
N SER A 515 4.34 25.49 38.91
CA SER A 515 4.95 26.81 39.09
C SER A 515 6.48 26.72 39.21
N THR A 516 7.20 27.31 38.26
CA THR A 516 8.66 27.45 38.30
C THR A 516 9.06 28.48 39.37
N VAL A 517 9.84 28.07 40.38
CA VAL A 517 10.23 28.91 41.52
C VAL A 517 11.73 29.21 41.48
N SER A 518 12.12 30.50 41.45
CA SER A 518 13.53 30.95 41.43
C SER A 518 14.39 30.31 42.52
N TYR A 519 14.03 30.52 43.79
CA TYR A 519 14.76 30.00 44.94
C TYR A 519 13.79 29.44 45.99
N LYS A 520 14.06 28.23 46.47
CA LYS A 520 13.24 27.55 47.50
C LYS A 520 13.63 27.92 48.94
N SER A 521 14.79 28.55 49.15
CA SER A 521 15.22 29.09 50.44
C SER A 521 16.39 30.06 50.26
N LEU A 522 16.58 30.96 51.23
CA LEU A 522 17.58 32.03 51.22
C LEU A 522 19.03 31.54 51.02
N ASN A 523 19.34 30.29 51.38
CA ASN A 523 20.66 29.69 51.17
C ASN A 523 21.02 29.44 49.69
N HIS A 524 20.03 29.47 48.78
CA HIS A 524 20.23 29.33 47.35
C HIS A 524 20.43 30.67 46.63
N MET A 525 20.21 31.80 47.31
CA MET A 525 20.37 33.12 46.72
C MET A 525 21.87 33.47 46.58
N PRO A 526 22.33 33.95 45.41
CA PRO A 526 23.71 34.40 45.18
C PRO A 526 24.17 35.42 46.22
N ARG A 527 25.41 35.26 46.69
CA ARG A 527 26.07 36.17 47.65
C ARG A 527 27.14 37.04 47.00
N GLU A 528 27.08 37.17 45.68
CA GLU A 528 28.03 37.94 44.86
C GLU A 528 28.06 39.43 45.27
N PRO A 529 29.19 40.13 45.02
CA PRO A 529 29.29 41.57 45.32
C PRO A 529 28.23 42.38 44.56
N GLU A 530 27.94 42.02 43.31
CA GLU A 530 26.95 42.71 42.47
C GLU A 530 25.55 42.77 43.13
N VAL A 531 25.09 41.67 43.72
CA VAL A 531 23.79 41.61 44.42
C VAL A 531 23.78 42.47 45.69
N LYS A 532 24.93 42.62 46.37
CA LYS A 532 25.09 43.49 47.55
C LYS A 532 25.21 44.98 47.18
N GLU A 533 25.79 45.26 46.02
CA GLU A 533 25.94 46.59 45.42
C GLU A 533 24.65 47.06 44.70
N LEU A 534 23.55 46.31 44.84
CA LEU A 534 22.25 46.56 44.20
C LEU A 534 22.34 46.68 42.66
N LYS A 535 23.28 45.94 42.05
CA LYS A 535 23.36 45.75 40.60
C LYS A 535 22.37 44.68 40.16
N LEU A 536 21.81 44.85 38.97
CA LEU A 536 21.08 43.80 38.26
C LEU A 536 21.96 42.56 38.11
N TYR A 537 21.45 41.39 38.48
CA TYR A 537 22.17 40.12 38.38
C TYR A 537 21.33 39.07 37.67
N VAL A 538 21.96 38.23 36.84
CA VAL A 538 21.29 37.16 36.09
C VAL A 538 21.88 35.81 36.51
N ASP A 539 21.16 35.08 37.34
CA ASP A 539 21.54 33.73 37.76
C ASP A 539 21.23 32.75 36.62
N LYS A 540 22.26 32.41 35.85
CA LYS A 540 22.17 31.42 34.76
C LYS A 540 21.89 30.00 35.22
N LYS A 541 22.02 29.68 36.51
CA LYS A 541 21.86 28.33 37.07
C LYS A 541 20.43 28.09 37.58
N TYR A 542 19.80 29.11 38.15
CA TYR A 542 18.40 29.09 38.60
C TYR A 542 17.44 29.88 37.68
N GLU A 543 17.94 30.31 36.52
CA GLU A 543 17.18 30.92 35.41
C GLU A 543 16.29 32.08 35.91
N THR A 544 16.90 32.93 36.74
CA THR A 544 16.22 34.00 37.47
C THR A 544 17.05 35.29 37.44
N VAL A 545 16.36 36.42 37.31
CA VAL A 545 16.92 37.76 37.36
C VAL A 545 16.72 38.32 38.77
N ILE A 546 17.73 38.94 39.36
CA ILE A 546 17.62 39.64 40.64
C ILE A 546 17.53 41.14 40.35
N LEU A 547 16.41 41.74 40.75
CA LEU A 547 16.05 43.13 40.47
C LEU A 547 15.99 43.93 41.77
N PRO A 548 16.74 45.04 41.91
CA PRO A 548 16.67 45.89 43.10
C PRO A 548 15.40 46.74 43.08
N ILE A 549 14.34 46.30 43.76
CA ILE A 549 13.09 47.04 43.92
C ILE A 549 13.19 47.87 45.20
N SER A 550 13.25 49.20 45.07
CA SER A 550 13.31 50.14 46.20
C SER A 550 14.39 49.82 47.24
N GLY A 551 15.55 49.32 46.78
CA GLY A 551 16.68 48.91 47.63
C GLY A 551 16.67 47.46 48.09
N ILE A 552 15.67 46.66 47.72
CA ILE A 552 15.56 45.23 48.07
C ILE A 552 15.86 44.38 46.82
N PRO A 553 16.83 43.46 46.85
CA PRO A 553 17.10 42.54 45.73
C PRO A 553 16.02 41.44 45.66
N VAL A 554 15.08 41.55 44.71
CA VAL A 554 13.96 40.63 44.53
C VAL A 554 14.23 39.70 43.33
N PRO A 555 14.12 38.36 43.48
CA PRO A 555 14.33 37.41 42.39
C PRO A 555 13.05 37.15 41.57
N PHE A 556 13.17 37.24 40.24
CA PHE A 556 12.13 36.96 39.26
C PHE A 556 12.58 35.87 38.28
N HIS A 557 11.87 34.75 38.24
CA HIS A 557 12.17 33.66 37.30
C HIS A 557 11.92 34.11 35.86
N ILE A 558 12.75 33.67 34.91
CA ILE A 558 12.71 34.13 33.51
C ILE A 558 11.34 33.89 32.84
N SER A 559 10.61 32.84 33.22
CA SER A 559 9.23 32.58 32.75
C SER A 559 8.19 33.63 33.18
N THR A 560 8.52 34.52 34.12
CA THR A 560 7.64 35.64 34.53
C THR A 560 7.85 36.91 33.71
N ILE A 561 8.90 36.97 32.88
CA ILE A 561 9.27 38.15 32.08
C ILE A 561 8.78 37.95 30.63
N LYS A 562 7.83 38.80 30.19
CA LYS A 562 7.23 38.76 28.84
C LYS A 562 8.23 39.17 27.77
N ASN A 563 8.85 40.34 27.92
CA ASN A 563 9.94 40.82 27.07
C ASN A 563 10.77 41.89 27.81
N ILE A 564 11.88 42.30 27.19
CA ILE A 564 12.79 43.32 27.69
C ILE A 564 13.22 44.24 26.56
N SER A 565 13.18 45.56 26.80
CA SER A 565 13.52 46.61 25.84
C SER A 565 14.46 47.63 26.47
N GLN A 566 15.42 48.11 25.68
CA GLN A 566 16.41 49.10 26.10
C GLN A 566 16.30 50.33 25.20
N SER A 567 16.26 51.53 25.78
CA SER A 567 16.39 52.81 25.07
C SER A 567 17.59 53.60 25.63
N VAL A 568 18.11 54.53 24.84
CA VAL A 568 19.19 55.44 25.23
C VAL A 568 18.80 56.85 24.83
N GLU A 569 18.74 57.74 25.81
CA GLU A 569 18.23 59.10 25.68
C GLU A 569 19.29 60.05 26.28
N GLY A 570 20.19 60.53 25.42
CA GLY A 570 21.34 61.34 25.82
C GLY A 570 22.24 60.63 26.85
N ASP A 571 22.48 61.28 27.98
CA ASP A 571 23.35 60.79 29.05
C ASP A 571 22.75 59.64 29.88
N TYR A 572 21.56 59.13 29.55
CA TYR A 572 20.90 58.04 30.27
C TYR A 572 20.58 56.84 29.38
N THR A 573 20.82 55.64 29.92
CA THR A 573 20.26 54.38 29.40
C THR A 573 19.08 53.95 30.25
N TYR A 574 18.00 53.53 29.59
CA TYR A 574 16.82 52.93 30.21
C TYR A 574 16.71 51.45 29.85
N LEU A 575 16.33 50.63 30.83
CA LEU A 575 16.03 49.21 30.64
C LEU A 575 14.65 48.90 31.22
N ARG A 576 13.67 48.67 30.33
CA ARG A 576 12.30 48.29 30.70
C ARG A 576 12.14 46.78 30.62
N ILE A 577 11.74 46.18 31.73
CA ILE A 577 11.44 44.76 31.90
C ILE A 577 9.93 44.63 32.06
N ASN A 578 9.27 43.97 31.10
CA ASN A 578 7.82 43.75 31.14
C ASN A 578 7.53 42.33 31.61
N PHE A 579 6.54 42.16 32.47
CA PHE A 579 6.19 40.89 33.09
C PHE A 579 4.86 40.34 32.53
N PHE A 580 4.63 39.04 32.72
CA PHE A 580 3.37 38.40 32.40
C PHE A 580 2.34 38.65 33.50
N HIS A 581 1.28 39.42 33.21
CA HIS A 581 0.14 39.64 34.09
C HIS A 581 -1.19 39.28 33.40
N PRO A 582 -2.27 38.96 34.14
CA PRO A 582 -3.61 38.83 33.57
C PRO A 582 -3.98 40.05 32.72
N GLY A 583 -4.50 39.82 31.52
CA GLY A 583 -4.78 40.87 30.53
C GLY A 583 -3.60 41.29 29.65
N ALA A 584 -2.34 41.02 30.02
CA ALA A 584 -1.23 41.13 29.06
C ALA A 584 -1.27 39.93 28.10
N THR A 585 -1.87 40.14 26.92
CA THR A 585 -1.99 39.18 25.81
C THR A 585 -0.96 38.04 25.86
N MET A 586 -1.38 36.91 26.42
CA MET A 586 -0.85 35.61 26.04
C MET A 586 -1.44 35.30 24.67
N GLY A 587 -0.66 34.70 23.76
CA GLY A 587 -1.22 34.24 22.48
C GLY A 587 -2.36 33.25 22.75
N ARG A 588 -3.40 33.23 21.91
CA ARG A 588 -4.67 32.49 22.11
C ARG A 588 -4.56 30.97 22.38
N ASN A 589 -3.35 30.40 22.39
CA ASN A 589 -3.05 28.99 22.66
C ASN A 589 -2.16 28.76 23.91
N GLU A 590 -1.64 29.80 24.57
CA GLU A 590 -0.88 29.63 25.82
C GLU A 590 -1.79 29.83 27.03
N GLY A 591 -2.57 28.80 27.34
CA GLY A 591 -3.42 28.68 28.53
C GLY A 591 -2.60 28.60 29.83
N GLY A 592 -1.87 29.66 30.16
CA GLY A 592 -1.16 29.80 31.43
C GLY A 592 -2.15 30.11 32.55
N SER A 593 -2.89 29.09 33.00
CA SER A 593 -3.79 29.22 34.16
C SER A 593 -3.00 29.72 35.38
N TYR A 594 -3.18 31.00 35.70
CA TYR A 594 -2.53 31.65 36.85
C TYR A 594 -3.09 31.02 38.13
N PRO A 595 -2.26 30.46 39.03
CA PRO A 595 -2.74 29.81 40.26
C PRO A 595 -3.59 30.70 41.18
N GLN A 596 -3.50 32.03 40.99
CA GLN A 596 -4.36 33.05 41.59
C GLN A 596 -4.59 34.15 40.55
N PRO A 597 -5.75 34.21 39.86
CA PRO A 597 -6.01 35.25 38.87
C PRO A 597 -6.19 36.63 39.51
N ASP A 598 -6.76 36.69 40.71
CA ASP A 598 -7.09 37.93 41.45
C ASP A 598 -5.89 38.53 42.23
N ALA A 599 -4.67 38.04 42.00
CA ALA A 599 -3.48 38.52 42.69
C ALA A 599 -2.97 39.84 42.11
N THR A 600 -2.26 40.64 42.92
CA THR A 600 -1.63 41.88 42.44
C THR A 600 -0.33 41.56 41.67
N PHE A 601 -0.37 41.68 40.34
CA PHE A 601 0.80 41.47 39.48
C PHE A 601 1.57 42.77 39.20
N VAL A 602 2.88 42.66 39.02
CA VAL A 602 3.72 43.72 38.45
C VAL A 602 3.54 43.72 36.94
N LYS A 603 3.29 44.88 36.32
CA LYS A 603 3.23 45.01 34.85
C LYS A 603 4.63 45.17 34.24
N GLU A 604 5.36 46.18 34.68
CA GLU A 604 6.67 46.55 34.15
C GLU A 604 7.53 47.23 35.21
N VAL A 605 8.85 47.14 35.05
CA VAL A 605 9.84 47.90 35.84
C VAL A 605 10.84 48.51 34.86
N THR A 606 11.04 49.83 34.95
CA THR A 606 12.05 50.54 34.15
C THR A 606 13.19 51.03 35.03
N TYR A 607 14.41 50.56 34.77
CA TYR A 607 15.64 51.06 35.40
C TYR A 607 16.29 52.14 34.53
N ARG A 608 16.83 53.19 35.15
CA ARG A 608 17.62 54.24 34.50
C ARG A 608 19.02 54.29 35.11
N SER A 609 20.05 54.42 34.28
CA SER A 609 21.44 54.62 34.72
C SER A 609 22.18 55.60 33.81
N THR A 610 23.22 56.25 34.33
CA THR A 610 24.04 57.22 33.58
C THR A 610 25.01 56.54 32.62
N ASN A 611 25.22 57.19 31.47
CA ASN A 611 26.25 56.90 30.48
C ASN A 611 27.55 57.67 30.77
N THR A 612 27.47 58.76 31.54
CA THR A 612 28.63 59.48 32.05
C THR A 612 29.45 58.63 33.00
N LYS A 613 30.76 58.87 33.03
CA LYS A 613 31.76 58.09 33.75
C LYS A 613 32.54 58.99 34.71
N GLU A 614 32.53 58.67 36.00
CA GLU A 614 33.26 59.46 37.00
C GLU A 614 34.79 59.20 36.96
N PRO A 615 35.63 60.20 37.29
CA PRO A 615 37.09 60.07 37.28
C PRO A 615 37.62 59.07 38.32
N GLY A 616 37.75 57.81 37.93
CA GLY A 616 38.29 56.72 38.75
C GLY A 616 37.61 55.38 38.52
N GLU A 617 36.40 55.37 37.95
CA GLU A 617 35.70 54.13 37.60
C GLU A 617 36.31 53.45 36.36
N ILE A 618 36.06 52.16 36.18
CA ILE A 618 36.58 51.39 35.03
C ILE A 618 35.60 51.49 33.84
N SER A 619 34.31 51.32 34.09
CA SER A 619 33.21 51.29 33.12
C SER A 619 32.05 52.16 33.58
N ALA A 620 31.30 52.77 32.66
CA ALA A 620 30.13 53.57 33.02
C ALA A 620 29.03 52.72 33.69
N PRO A 621 28.23 53.27 34.64
CA PRO A 621 27.16 52.54 35.31
C PRO A 621 26.14 51.86 34.38
N SER A 622 25.83 52.46 33.21
CA SER A 622 24.94 51.85 32.21
C SER A 622 25.48 50.57 31.55
N SER A 623 26.78 50.26 31.67
CA SER A 623 27.34 48.98 31.19
C SER A 623 26.69 47.77 31.86
N ASN A 624 26.19 47.92 33.09
CA ASN A 624 25.43 46.89 33.78
C ASN A 624 24.07 46.64 33.12
N LEU A 625 23.34 47.69 32.71
CA LEU A 625 22.06 47.56 32.00
C LEU A 625 22.24 46.82 30.67
N ASN A 626 23.27 47.19 29.89
CA ASN A 626 23.63 46.53 28.64
C ASN A 626 23.98 45.05 28.84
N THR A 627 24.74 44.74 29.90
CA THR A 627 25.14 43.36 30.23
C THR A 627 23.92 42.54 30.65
N ALA A 628 23.08 43.06 31.55
CA ALA A 628 21.85 42.42 31.98
C ALA A 628 20.89 42.17 30.79
N PHE A 629 20.71 43.13 29.89
CA PHE A 629 19.88 42.98 28.68
C PHE A 629 20.34 41.78 27.82
N ARG A 630 21.64 41.69 27.52
CA ARG A 630 22.20 40.58 26.74
C ARG A 630 22.03 39.23 27.45
N LEU A 631 22.31 39.17 28.76
CA LEU A 631 22.21 37.94 29.54
C LEU A 631 20.76 37.47 29.71
N ILE A 632 19.80 38.39 29.89
CA ILE A 632 18.37 38.07 29.97
C ILE A 632 17.89 37.51 28.63
N LYS A 633 18.25 38.12 27.49
CA LYS A 633 17.93 37.57 26.16
C LYS A 633 18.55 36.19 25.91
N GLU A 634 19.80 35.98 26.32
CA GLU A 634 20.48 34.67 26.20
C GLU A 634 19.75 33.57 26.99
N VAL A 635 19.39 33.86 28.25
CA VAL A 635 18.66 32.89 29.10
C VAL A 635 17.21 32.73 28.62
N GLN A 636 16.54 33.78 28.13
CA GLN A 636 15.22 33.65 27.49
C GLN A 636 15.24 32.75 26.25
N LYS A 637 16.23 32.88 25.34
CA LYS A 637 16.36 31.99 24.18
C LYS A 637 16.60 30.54 24.62
N LYS A 638 17.48 30.31 25.60
CA LYS A 638 17.76 28.97 26.15
C LYS A 638 16.55 28.35 26.88
N PHE A 639 15.81 29.15 27.64
CA PHE A 639 14.61 28.70 28.36
C PHE A 639 13.46 28.38 27.39
N LYS A 640 13.15 29.28 26.44
CA LYS A 640 12.10 29.04 25.42
C LYS A 640 12.41 27.82 24.57
N ASN A 641 13.66 27.63 24.16
CA ASN A 641 14.05 26.43 23.40
C ASN A 641 13.89 25.14 24.23
N ARG A 642 14.27 25.15 25.53
CA ARG A 642 14.05 23.98 26.40
C ARG A 642 12.57 23.72 26.65
N GLU A 643 11.76 24.76 26.90
CA GLU A 643 10.32 24.59 27.10
C GLU A 643 9.64 24.06 25.84
N ALA A 644 10.01 24.54 24.65
CA ALA A 644 9.53 24.00 23.38
C ALA A 644 9.94 22.53 23.20
N GLU A 645 11.20 22.19 23.49
CA GLU A 645 11.69 20.81 23.48
C GLU A 645 10.98 19.89 24.49
N GLU A 646 10.65 20.38 25.69
CA GLU A 646 9.91 19.62 26.70
C GLU A 646 8.43 19.47 26.28
N ARG A 647 7.80 20.53 25.76
CA ARG A 647 6.44 20.53 25.20
C ARG A 647 6.29 19.56 24.02
N GLU A 648 7.30 19.46 23.14
CA GLU A 648 7.35 18.46 22.06
C GLU A 648 7.59 17.02 22.55
N LYS A 649 8.12 16.82 23.78
CA LYS A 649 8.35 15.50 24.39
C LYS A 649 7.19 15.03 25.27
N GLU A 650 6.42 15.94 25.88
CA GLU A 650 5.25 15.60 26.70
C GLU A 650 4.04 15.12 25.87
N ASP A 651 3.91 15.61 24.64
CA ASP A 651 2.89 15.22 23.65
C ASP A 651 3.24 13.91 22.89
N LEU A 652 4.42 13.32 23.15
CA LEU A 652 4.91 12.18 22.38
C LEU A 652 4.34 10.85 22.90
N VAL A 653 3.39 10.28 22.14
CA VAL A 653 2.90 8.90 22.37
C VAL A 653 4.05 7.91 22.26
N LYS A 654 4.36 7.23 23.37
CA LYS A 654 5.43 6.23 23.44
C LYS A 654 5.10 5.02 22.58
N GLN A 655 5.78 4.91 21.45
CA GLN A 655 5.72 3.77 20.54
C GLN A 655 6.38 2.51 21.16
N ASP A 656 5.94 1.35 20.69
CA ASP A 656 6.56 0.06 20.99
C ASP A 656 7.98 -0.08 20.39
N THR A 657 8.71 -1.10 20.83
CA THR A 657 10.03 -1.41 20.25
C THR A 657 9.92 -2.26 18.97
N LEU A 658 10.70 -1.91 17.95
CA LEU A 658 10.73 -2.65 16.69
C LEU A 658 11.43 -4.02 16.84
N ILE A 659 10.71 -5.08 16.47
CA ILE A 659 11.14 -6.49 16.58
C ILE A 659 11.88 -6.90 15.31
N LEU A 660 13.21 -7.01 15.41
CA LEU A 660 14.09 -7.27 14.28
C LEU A 660 14.08 -8.76 13.87
N SER A 661 13.39 -9.06 12.76
CA SER A 661 13.55 -10.35 12.05
C SER A 661 15.01 -10.51 11.61
N GLN A 662 15.69 -11.56 12.10
CA GLN A 662 17.06 -11.91 11.70
C GLN A 662 17.13 -12.69 10.37
N ASN A 663 16.00 -12.90 9.68
CA ASN A 663 15.96 -13.68 8.45
C ASN A 663 16.68 -12.96 7.29
N LYS A 664 17.57 -13.67 6.60
CA LYS A 664 18.28 -13.16 5.41
C LYS A 664 17.37 -12.87 4.20
N GLY A 665 16.08 -13.22 4.28
CA GLY A 665 15.08 -13.02 3.23
C GLY A 665 14.11 -11.84 3.45
N ASN A 666 14.31 -11.00 4.47
CA ASN A 666 13.46 -9.81 4.67
C ASN A 666 13.48 -8.91 3.41
N PRO A 667 12.35 -8.27 3.04
CA PRO A 667 12.32 -7.21 2.03
C PRO A 667 13.25 -6.06 2.42
N LYS A 668 14.10 -5.65 1.48
CA LYS A 668 15.03 -4.53 1.62
C LYS A 668 15.06 -3.72 0.34
N LEU A 669 14.87 -2.41 0.46
CA LEU A 669 15.02 -1.44 -0.61
C LEU A 669 16.23 -0.55 -0.27
N LYS A 670 17.04 -0.22 -1.27
CA LYS A 670 18.32 0.49 -1.11
C LYS A 670 18.31 1.79 -1.90
N ASP A 671 19.30 2.63 -1.60
CA ASP A 671 19.58 3.85 -2.36
C ASP A 671 18.37 4.80 -2.36
N LEU A 672 17.72 4.82 -1.18
CA LEU A 672 16.62 5.69 -0.81
C LEU A 672 17.15 6.91 -0.06
N TYR A 673 16.56 8.07 -0.30
CA TYR A 673 16.60 9.21 0.60
C TYR A 673 15.37 9.18 1.52
N ILE A 674 15.50 9.72 2.73
CA ILE A 674 14.38 9.97 3.66
C ILE A 674 13.98 11.46 3.61
N ARG A 675 12.69 11.75 3.62
CA ARG A 675 12.12 13.10 3.81
C ARG A 675 11.09 13.03 4.96
N PRO A 676 11.14 13.89 5.99
CA PRO A 676 12.13 14.94 6.24
C PRO A 676 13.51 14.35 6.57
N ASN A 677 14.58 15.13 6.39
CA ASN A 677 15.93 14.64 6.61
C ASN A 677 16.22 14.49 8.12
N ILE A 678 16.91 13.41 8.52
CA ILE A 678 17.39 13.18 9.89
C ILE A 678 18.43 14.24 10.33
N VAL A 679 19.12 14.84 9.36
CA VAL A 679 20.21 15.82 9.50
C VAL A 679 20.10 16.81 8.35
N THR A 680 20.62 18.04 8.47
CA THR A 680 20.56 19.07 7.41
C THR A 680 21.04 18.57 6.04
N LYS A 681 22.10 17.75 6.01
CA LYS A 681 22.61 17.12 4.78
C LYS A 681 21.78 15.89 4.38
N ARG A 682 21.30 15.88 3.13
CA ARG A 682 20.65 14.72 2.49
C ARG A 682 21.61 13.51 2.47
N MET A 683 21.15 12.37 2.99
CA MET A 683 21.93 11.12 3.08
C MET A 683 21.08 9.95 2.58
N THR A 684 21.69 9.04 1.82
CA THR A 684 21.05 7.78 1.40
C THR A 684 20.96 6.78 2.57
N GLY A 685 20.17 5.73 2.35
CA GLY A 685 20.04 4.61 3.27
C GLY A 685 19.32 3.41 2.64
N GLY A 686 19.02 2.43 3.47
CA GLY A 686 18.18 1.29 3.12
C GLY A 686 16.98 1.17 4.04
N LEU A 687 15.81 0.86 3.46
CA LEU A 687 14.58 0.55 4.18
C LEU A 687 14.42 -0.97 4.27
N GLU A 688 14.35 -1.50 5.48
CA GLU A 688 14.19 -2.93 5.77
C GLU A 688 12.82 -3.19 6.43
N ALA A 689 12.08 -4.17 5.93
CA ALA A 689 10.84 -4.63 6.58
C ALA A 689 11.15 -5.70 7.64
N HIS A 690 10.52 -5.60 8.80
CA HIS A 690 10.65 -6.51 9.94
C HIS A 690 9.28 -7.03 10.39
N THR A 691 9.19 -7.57 11.62
CA THR A 691 8.00 -8.32 12.08
C THR A 691 6.80 -7.42 12.41
N ASN A 692 7.04 -6.22 12.93
CA ASN A 692 6.01 -5.28 13.39
C ASN A 692 6.24 -3.83 12.89
N GLY A 693 7.08 -3.65 11.87
CA GLY A 693 7.44 -2.33 11.35
C GLY A 693 8.56 -2.35 10.33
N PHE A 694 8.89 -1.16 9.82
CA PHE A 694 10.05 -0.88 8.99
C PHE A 694 11.20 -0.28 9.83
N ARG A 695 12.43 -0.47 9.37
CA ARG A 695 13.60 0.30 9.79
C ARG A 695 14.28 0.92 8.58
N TYR A 696 14.39 2.24 8.55
CA TYR A 696 15.35 2.93 7.71
C TYR A 696 16.71 2.97 8.40
N THR A 697 17.78 2.66 7.68
CA THR A 697 19.17 2.80 8.16
C THR A 697 19.96 3.67 7.19
N SER A 698 20.38 4.85 7.67
CA SER A 698 21.30 5.79 7.00
C SER A 698 22.68 5.16 6.77
N VAL A 699 23.44 5.60 5.74
CA VAL A 699 24.85 5.16 5.55
C VAL A 699 25.71 5.46 6.78
N ARG A 700 25.36 6.50 7.56
CA ARG A 700 26.05 6.90 8.80
C ARG A 700 25.65 6.04 10.01
N GLY A 701 24.66 5.16 9.88
CA GLY A 701 24.19 4.26 10.93
C GLY A 701 23.01 4.79 11.77
N ASP A 702 22.50 5.99 11.46
CA ASP A 702 21.24 6.50 12.02
C ASP A 702 20.08 5.57 11.67
N LYS A 703 19.13 5.40 12.58
CA LYS A 703 17.98 4.49 12.43
C LYS A 703 16.68 5.23 12.69
N VAL A 704 15.70 5.02 11.83
CA VAL A 704 14.32 5.48 12.03
C VAL A 704 13.42 4.24 11.96
N ASP A 705 12.68 4.01 13.04
CA ASP A 705 11.78 2.86 13.18
C ASP A 705 10.33 3.34 12.98
N ILE A 706 9.58 2.65 12.13
CA ILE A 706 8.17 2.96 11.82
C ILE A 706 7.35 1.70 12.03
N LEU A 707 6.54 1.66 13.08
CA LEU A 707 5.71 0.50 13.41
C LEU A 707 4.47 0.39 12.52
N TYR A 708 4.03 -0.83 12.22
CA TYR A 708 2.84 -1.06 11.40
C TYR A 708 1.55 -0.54 12.05
N ASN A 709 1.41 -0.66 13.38
CA ASN A 709 0.23 -0.14 14.10
C ASN A 709 0.10 1.39 14.04
N ASN A 710 1.22 2.12 13.97
CA ASN A 710 1.26 3.59 13.93
C ASN A 710 1.07 4.18 12.52
N ILE A 711 1.16 3.38 11.46
CA ILE A 711 0.81 3.84 10.11
C ILE A 711 -0.72 3.99 10.03
N LYS A 712 -1.19 5.13 9.52
CA LYS A 712 -2.58 5.35 9.10
C LYS A 712 -2.73 4.91 7.64
N ASN A 713 -2.00 5.58 6.75
CA ASN A 713 -2.02 5.29 5.31
C ASN A 713 -0.59 5.06 4.79
N ALA A 714 -0.42 4.12 3.86
CA ALA A 714 0.82 3.89 3.13
C ALA A 714 0.56 4.04 1.63
N PHE A 715 1.39 4.85 0.96
CA PHE A 715 1.25 5.14 -0.47
C PHE A 715 2.50 4.74 -1.25
N PHE A 716 2.32 4.30 -2.48
CA PHE A 716 3.37 4.08 -3.47
C PHE A 716 3.13 4.98 -4.69
N GLN A 717 4.04 5.93 -4.95
CA GLN A 717 4.01 6.78 -6.14
C GLN A 717 5.03 6.29 -7.16
N PRO A 718 4.62 5.86 -8.37
CA PRO A 718 5.54 5.53 -9.45
C PRO A 718 6.12 6.80 -10.11
N CYS A 719 7.29 6.67 -10.75
CA CYS A 719 7.90 7.74 -11.56
C CYS A 719 7.25 7.91 -12.96
N ASP A 720 5.92 7.76 -13.02
CA ASP A 720 5.11 7.87 -14.24
C ASP A 720 4.72 9.33 -14.46
N GLY A 721 5.54 10.06 -15.22
CA GLY A 721 5.43 11.51 -15.38
C GLY A 721 6.09 12.34 -14.27
N GLU A 722 6.73 11.68 -13.29
CA GLU A 722 7.40 12.33 -12.15
C GLU A 722 8.91 12.06 -12.14
N MET A 723 9.69 13.01 -11.59
CA MET A 723 11.15 12.91 -11.42
C MET A 723 11.58 12.06 -10.22
N ILE A 724 10.62 11.57 -9.41
CA ILE A 724 10.88 10.74 -8.22
C ILE A 724 9.96 9.53 -8.18
N ILE A 725 10.47 8.43 -7.62
CA ILE A 725 9.69 7.26 -7.21
C ILE A 725 9.74 7.17 -5.69
N LEU A 726 8.60 6.99 -5.01
CA LEU A 726 8.57 7.06 -3.54
C LEU A 726 7.56 6.12 -2.88
N LEU A 727 7.83 5.88 -1.59
CA LEU A 727 6.91 5.33 -0.61
C LEU A 727 6.64 6.42 0.44
N HIS A 728 5.38 6.72 0.73
CA HIS A 728 4.99 7.65 1.79
C HIS A 728 4.26 6.89 2.90
N PHE A 729 4.57 7.21 4.16
CA PHE A 729 3.86 6.74 5.34
C PHE A 729 3.29 7.94 6.11
N HIS A 730 1.96 8.01 6.17
CA HIS A 730 1.21 8.97 6.98
C HIS A 730 0.88 8.29 8.32
N LEU A 731 1.34 8.84 9.44
CA LEU A 731 1.26 8.20 10.76
C LEU A 731 0.07 8.70 11.61
N LYS A 732 -0.42 7.84 12.50
CA LYS A 732 -1.48 8.18 13.49
C LYS A 732 -0.94 9.07 14.62
N HIS A 733 0.30 8.81 15.04
CA HIS A 733 1.01 9.60 16.03
C HIS A 733 2.38 10.01 15.50
N ALA A 734 2.74 11.27 15.70
CA ALA A 734 4.03 11.80 15.28
C ALA A 734 5.18 11.05 15.96
N ILE A 735 6.21 10.69 15.19
CA ILE A 735 7.45 10.11 15.72
C ILE A 735 8.56 11.17 15.77
N MET A 736 9.47 11.03 16.74
CA MET A 736 10.59 11.95 16.92
C MET A 736 11.88 11.35 16.34
N PHE A 737 12.41 11.99 15.29
CA PHE A 737 13.75 11.73 14.78
C PHE A 737 14.39 13.04 14.30
N GLY A 738 15.72 13.17 14.43
CA GLY A 738 16.37 14.47 14.28
C GLY A 738 16.06 15.38 15.48
N LYS A 739 15.43 16.55 15.24
CA LYS A 739 15.13 17.58 16.25
C LYS A 739 13.63 17.93 16.39
N LYS A 740 12.74 17.37 15.58
CA LYS A 740 11.31 17.73 15.54
C LYS A 740 10.44 16.47 15.54
N LYS A 741 9.16 16.61 15.92
CA LYS A 741 8.15 15.55 15.71
C LYS A 741 7.62 15.54 14.27
N HIS A 742 7.44 14.36 13.69
CA HIS A 742 7.07 14.15 12.29
C HIS A 742 5.93 13.14 12.16
N VAL A 743 4.83 13.56 11.50
CA VAL A 743 3.67 12.72 11.18
C VAL A 743 3.86 12.02 9.84
N ASP A 744 4.41 12.72 8.86
CA ASP A 744 4.63 12.23 7.50
C ASP A 744 6.09 11.86 7.27
N VAL A 745 6.33 10.67 6.69
CA VAL A 745 7.68 10.19 6.35
C VAL A 745 7.68 9.58 4.95
N GLN A 746 8.49 10.13 4.05
CA GLN A 746 8.71 9.64 2.69
C GLN A 746 10.07 8.97 2.55
N PHE A 747 10.13 7.92 1.73
CA PHE A 747 11.35 7.31 1.23
C PHE A 747 11.33 7.35 -0.30
N TYR A 748 12.31 8.02 -0.91
CA TYR A 748 12.29 8.33 -2.34
C TYR A 748 13.64 8.08 -3.02
N THR A 749 13.59 7.80 -4.32
CA THR A 749 14.75 7.79 -5.21
C THR A 749 14.46 8.72 -6.38
N GLU A 750 15.45 9.54 -6.75
CA GLU A 750 15.37 10.46 -7.90
C GLU A 750 15.65 9.70 -9.20
N VAL A 751 14.90 10.00 -10.27
CA VAL A 751 14.91 9.27 -11.53
C VAL A 751 15.00 10.25 -12.69
N GLY A 752 16.22 10.40 -13.21
CA GLY A 752 16.60 11.46 -14.13
C GLY A 752 17.43 12.53 -13.43
N GLU A 753 18.53 12.94 -14.05
CA GLU A 753 19.38 14.04 -13.63
C GLU A 753 19.18 15.17 -14.64
N ILE A 754 18.93 16.42 -14.20
CA ILE A 754 18.79 17.54 -15.13
C ILE A 754 20.19 17.91 -15.61
N THR A 755 20.58 17.36 -16.77
CA THR A 755 21.91 17.53 -17.39
C THR A 755 22.07 18.95 -17.95
N THR A 756 22.24 19.92 -17.05
CA THR A 756 22.48 21.35 -17.36
C THR A 756 23.88 21.64 -17.93
N ASP A 757 24.51 20.69 -18.64
CA ASP A 757 25.72 20.93 -19.43
C ASP A 757 25.36 21.54 -20.80
N LEU A 758 24.82 22.75 -20.74
CA LEU A 758 24.45 23.58 -21.90
C LEU A 758 25.68 24.09 -22.69
N GLY A 759 26.89 23.59 -22.39
CA GLY A 759 28.14 24.23 -22.81
C GLY A 759 28.88 23.61 -24.00
N LYS A 760 28.90 22.27 -24.16
CA LYS A 760 30.02 21.63 -24.89
C LYS A 760 29.73 20.54 -25.94
N HIS A 761 28.47 20.17 -26.22
CA HIS A 761 28.16 19.08 -27.16
C HIS A 761 27.28 19.48 -28.36
N GLN A 762 27.80 20.38 -29.22
CA GLN A 762 27.13 20.77 -30.49
C GLN A 762 27.18 19.70 -31.61
N HIS A 763 27.71 18.50 -31.30
CA HIS A 763 27.66 17.29 -32.11
C HIS A 763 27.40 16.05 -31.24
N MET A 764 26.39 16.11 -30.37
CA MET A 764 25.74 14.87 -29.93
C MET A 764 25.08 14.21 -31.15
N HIS A 765 25.17 12.89 -31.28
CA HIS A 765 24.45 12.16 -32.31
C HIS A 765 23.06 11.78 -31.77
N ASP A 766 22.02 11.82 -32.62
CA ASP A 766 20.67 11.30 -32.33
C ASP A 766 20.71 9.89 -31.70
N ARG A 767 21.72 9.09 -32.08
CA ARG A 767 21.95 7.73 -31.57
C ARG A 767 22.34 7.68 -30.09
N ASP A 768 23.09 8.66 -29.62
CA ASP A 768 23.59 8.72 -28.25
C ASP A 768 22.56 9.42 -27.33
N ASP A 769 21.79 10.39 -27.84
CA ASP A 769 20.57 10.89 -27.18
C ASP A 769 19.50 9.80 -27.04
N LEU A 770 19.24 9.03 -28.10
CA LEU A 770 18.36 7.85 -28.04
C LEU A 770 18.87 6.78 -27.05
N ALA A 771 20.19 6.63 -26.92
CA ALA A 771 20.78 5.71 -25.95
C ALA A 771 20.63 6.22 -24.50
N ALA A 772 20.75 7.53 -24.27
CA ALA A 772 20.46 8.15 -22.99
C ALA A 772 18.99 7.95 -22.61
N GLU A 773 18.06 8.29 -23.51
CA GLU A 773 16.61 8.12 -23.33
C GLU A 773 16.21 6.65 -23.09
N GLN A 774 16.84 5.70 -23.80
CA GLN A 774 16.66 4.27 -23.54
C GLN A 774 17.20 3.86 -22.17
N SER A 775 18.38 4.33 -21.77
CA SER A 775 18.95 4.02 -20.45
C SER A 775 18.12 4.57 -19.30
N GLU A 776 17.48 5.73 -19.50
CA GLU A 776 16.56 6.33 -18.54
C GLU A 776 15.23 5.54 -18.46
N ARG A 777 14.67 5.12 -19.60
CA ARG A 777 13.50 4.22 -19.63
C ARG A 777 13.79 2.88 -18.94
N GLU A 778 14.97 2.29 -19.17
CA GLU A 778 15.40 1.09 -18.46
C GLU A 778 15.55 1.32 -16.96
N LEU A 779 16.11 2.45 -16.53
CA LEU A 779 16.23 2.82 -15.12
C LEU A 779 14.86 3.02 -14.46
N ARG A 780 13.96 3.81 -15.07
CA ARG A 780 12.57 4.01 -14.63
C ARG A 780 11.86 2.66 -14.47
N HIS A 781 11.89 1.80 -15.50
CA HIS A 781 11.26 0.48 -15.46
C HIS A 781 11.86 -0.43 -14.37
N LYS A 782 13.19 -0.44 -14.21
CA LYS A 782 13.91 -1.23 -13.21
C LYS A 782 13.59 -0.79 -11.78
N LEU A 783 13.54 0.52 -11.52
CA LEU A 783 13.14 1.07 -10.22
C LEU A 783 11.66 0.79 -9.93
N LYS A 784 10.76 1.03 -10.89
CA LYS A 784 9.32 0.71 -10.78
C LYS A 784 9.09 -0.77 -10.44
N THR A 785 9.83 -1.67 -11.10
CA THR A 785 9.80 -3.11 -10.81
C THR A 785 10.34 -3.43 -9.41
N ALA A 786 11.43 -2.78 -8.98
CA ALA A 786 12.04 -3.00 -7.67
C ALA A 786 11.15 -2.51 -6.51
N PHE A 787 10.53 -1.33 -6.63
CA PHE A 787 9.61 -0.78 -5.65
C PHE A 787 8.30 -1.58 -5.59
N ARG A 788 7.67 -1.90 -6.73
CA ARG A 788 6.46 -2.73 -6.76
C ARG A 788 6.73 -4.10 -6.11
N SER A 789 7.85 -4.73 -6.46
CA SER A 789 8.23 -6.01 -5.84
C SER A 789 8.75 -5.88 -4.40
N PHE A 790 8.99 -4.67 -3.88
CA PHE A 790 9.15 -4.46 -2.43
C PHE A 790 7.78 -4.44 -1.75
N CYS A 791 6.82 -3.66 -2.27
CA CYS A 791 5.44 -3.57 -1.76
C CYS A 791 4.77 -4.95 -1.70
N GLU A 792 4.75 -5.69 -2.82
CA GLU A 792 4.19 -7.06 -2.91
C GLU A 792 4.73 -8.01 -1.82
N LYS A 793 6.03 -7.92 -1.49
CA LYS A 793 6.65 -8.77 -0.47
C LYS A 793 6.33 -8.32 0.96
N VAL A 794 6.11 -7.02 1.17
CA VAL A 794 5.70 -6.45 2.45
C VAL A 794 4.23 -6.77 2.73
N GLU A 795 3.34 -6.61 1.75
CA GLU A 795 1.93 -7.02 1.81
C GLU A 795 1.81 -8.52 2.07
N GLY A 796 2.62 -9.33 1.37
CA GLY A 796 2.71 -10.78 1.60
C GLY A 796 3.26 -11.20 2.96
N MET A 797 4.07 -10.36 3.62
CA MET A 797 4.56 -10.60 4.99
C MET A 797 3.57 -10.14 6.07
N THR A 798 2.95 -8.98 5.87
CA THR A 798 1.93 -8.38 6.76
C THR A 798 0.56 -9.03 6.60
N LYS A 799 0.36 -9.89 5.60
CA LYS A 799 -0.93 -10.50 5.23
C LYS A 799 -2.01 -9.45 4.95
N GLN A 800 -1.63 -8.33 4.34
CA GLN A 800 -2.51 -7.18 4.06
C GLN A 800 -2.98 -6.42 5.32
N GLU A 801 -2.25 -6.49 6.45
CA GLU A 801 -2.39 -5.49 7.54
C GLU A 801 -1.92 -4.08 7.10
N ILE A 802 -1.09 -4.00 6.06
CA ILE A 802 -0.80 -2.78 5.29
C ILE A 802 -1.00 -3.12 3.82
N GLU A 803 -1.77 -2.31 3.11
CA GLU A 803 -1.82 -2.24 1.64
C GLU A 803 -1.13 -0.92 1.20
N PHE A 804 -0.46 -0.91 0.04
CA PHE A 804 0.14 0.32 -0.51
C PHE A 804 -0.77 0.94 -1.59
N ASP A 805 -1.49 2.00 -1.23
CA ASP A 805 -2.34 2.74 -2.17
C ASP A 805 -1.50 3.40 -3.27
N THR A 806 -1.95 3.33 -4.52
CA THR A 806 -1.34 4.03 -5.66
C THR A 806 -2.29 5.14 -6.11
N PRO A 807 -1.87 6.42 -6.16
CA PRO A 807 -2.74 7.51 -6.59
C PRO A 807 -3.17 7.43 -8.05
N PHE A 808 -4.42 7.80 -8.32
CA PHE A 808 -5.04 7.82 -9.64
C PHE A 808 -4.71 9.12 -10.36
N ARG A 809 -3.64 9.12 -11.17
CA ARG A 809 -3.19 10.31 -11.93
C ARG A 809 -4.29 10.87 -12.84
N ASP A 810 -5.11 10.01 -13.42
CA ASP A 810 -6.13 10.36 -14.41
C ASP A 810 -7.36 11.06 -13.79
N LEU A 811 -7.55 10.92 -12.46
CA LEU A 811 -8.53 11.68 -11.67
C LEU A 811 -7.89 12.90 -10.98
N GLY A 812 -6.62 13.18 -11.28
CA GLY A 812 -5.87 14.26 -10.64
C GLY A 812 -6.23 15.64 -11.19
N PHE A 813 -6.28 16.64 -10.30
CA PHE A 813 -6.57 18.03 -10.65
C PHE A 813 -5.54 19.00 -10.04
N PRO A 814 -5.21 20.10 -10.73
CA PRO A 814 -4.31 21.12 -10.20
C PRO A 814 -5.01 21.96 -9.12
N GLY A 815 -4.30 22.27 -8.04
CA GLY A 815 -4.75 23.15 -6.97
C GLY A 815 -3.62 23.48 -5.99
N ALA A 816 -3.85 24.44 -5.10
CA ALA A 816 -2.86 24.96 -4.16
C ALA A 816 -3.27 24.69 -2.70
N PRO A 817 -2.92 23.53 -2.11
CA PRO A 817 -3.13 23.24 -0.69
C PRO A 817 -2.15 23.99 0.23
N TYR A 818 -1.08 24.54 -0.35
CA TYR A 818 -0.05 25.34 0.31
C TYR A 818 0.25 26.57 -0.57
N ARG A 819 1.53 26.97 -0.72
CA ARG A 819 1.92 28.13 -1.53
C ARG A 819 2.17 27.82 -3.02
N SER A 820 2.28 26.55 -3.40
CA SER A 820 2.49 26.08 -4.78
C SER A 820 1.21 25.46 -5.36
N THR A 821 0.98 25.64 -6.66
CA THR A 821 -0.02 24.85 -7.40
C THR A 821 0.58 23.50 -7.76
N VAL A 822 -0.07 22.43 -7.31
CA VAL A 822 0.40 21.05 -7.44
C VAL A 822 -0.70 20.18 -8.03
N LEU A 823 -0.34 19.01 -8.57
CA LEU A 823 -1.32 18.01 -9.00
C LEU A 823 -1.79 17.20 -7.78
N LEU A 824 -3.01 17.47 -7.30
CA LEU A 824 -3.65 16.62 -6.29
C LEU A 824 -4.18 15.37 -6.99
N GLN A 825 -4.01 14.20 -6.37
CA GLN A 825 -4.36 12.90 -6.92
C GLN A 825 -5.20 12.11 -5.90
N PRO A 826 -6.42 11.67 -6.25
CA PRO A 826 -7.18 10.76 -5.40
C PRO A 826 -6.52 9.37 -5.27
N THR A 827 -6.76 8.68 -4.16
CA THR A 827 -6.42 7.26 -3.95
C THR A 827 -7.71 6.46 -3.66
N SER A 828 -7.61 5.23 -3.14
CA SER A 828 -8.81 4.44 -2.79
C SER A 828 -9.59 4.95 -1.56
N GLY A 829 -9.02 5.91 -0.81
CA GLY A 829 -9.66 6.52 0.37
C GLY A 829 -9.02 7.83 0.85
N CYS A 830 -8.12 8.44 0.08
CA CYS A 830 -7.47 9.72 0.40
C CYS A 830 -7.44 10.67 -0.80
N LEU A 831 -7.29 11.97 -0.56
CA LEU A 831 -6.79 12.93 -1.53
C LEU A 831 -5.35 13.28 -1.15
N VAL A 832 -4.39 13.13 -2.07
CA VAL A 832 -2.96 13.33 -1.77
C VAL A 832 -2.23 14.21 -2.80
N ASN A 833 -1.21 14.93 -2.34
CA ASN A 833 -0.04 15.26 -3.16
C ASN A 833 1.21 14.78 -2.41
N LEU A 834 2.01 13.95 -3.07
CA LEU A 834 3.21 13.35 -2.50
C LEU A 834 4.51 13.80 -3.19
N THR A 835 4.42 14.52 -4.31
CA THR A 835 5.59 14.86 -5.15
C THR A 835 6.44 15.96 -4.51
N GLU A 836 5.79 17.06 -4.15
CA GLU A 836 6.39 18.19 -3.41
C GLU A 836 6.47 17.93 -1.90
N TRP A 837 7.08 18.87 -1.18
CA TRP A 837 7.17 18.87 0.28
C TRP A 837 6.90 20.29 0.83
N PRO A 838 6.06 20.47 1.87
CA PRO A 838 5.37 19.43 2.65
C PRO A 838 4.34 18.64 1.83
N PRO A 839 4.09 17.36 2.17
CA PRO A 839 3.13 16.53 1.47
C PRO A 839 1.72 16.94 1.91
N PHE A 840 0.74 16.76 1.04
CA PHE A 840 -0.67 16.95 1.37
C PHE A 840 -1.34 15.58 1.46
N VAL A 841 -2.00 15.28 2.58
CA VAL A 841 -2.73 14.02 2.79
C VAL A 841 -4.02 14.32 3.55
N ILE A 842 -5.16 14.11 2.88
CA ILE A 842 -6.49 14.10 3.51
C ILE A 842 -7.04 12.69 3.42
N THR A 843 -7.36 12.08 4.56
CA THR A 843 -8.14 10.83 4.59
C THR A 843 -9.60 11.18 4.43
N LEU A 844 -10.29 10.62 3.44
CA LEU A 844 -11.69 10.94 3.14
C LEU A 844 -12.62 10.50 4.28
N GLU A 845 -12.28 9.41 4.98
CA GLU A 845 -12.98 8.97 6.19
C GLU A 845 -13.02 10.04 7.30
N ASP A 846 -12.03 10.96 7.36
CA ASP A 846 -11.98 12.05 8.36
C ASP A 846 -12.84 13.27 7.98
N VAL A 847 -13.29 13.38 6.73
CA VAL A 847 -14.03 14.55 6.21
C VAL A 847 -15.50 14.43 6.60
N GLU A 848 -16.11 15.49 7.11
CA GLU A 848 -17.56 15.56 7.32
C GLU A 848 -18.22 16.15 6.07
N LEU A 849 -17.79 17.32 5.61
CA LEU A 849 -18.25 17.93 4.35
C LEU A 849 -17.14 18.69 3.60
N VAL A 850 -17.44 19.08 2.38
CA VAL A 850 -16.66 20.04 1.57
C VAL A 850 -17.48 21.31 1.31
N HIS A 851 -16.83 22.47 1.31
CA HIS A 851 -17.41 23.72 0.81
C HIS A 851 -16.56 24.26 -0.33
N PHE A 852 -17.19 24.64 -1.43
CA PHE A 852 -16.53 25.32 -2.55
C PHE A 852 -16.75 26.82 -2.42
N GLU A 853 -15.67 27.59 -2.20
CA GLU A 853 -15.73 29.05 -2.17
C GLU A 853 -15.40 29.64 -3.54
N ARG A 854 -15.88 30.86 -3.77
CA ARG A 854 -15.57 31.66 -4.97
C ARG A 854 -16.06 31.01 -6.26
N VAL A 855 -17.14 30.23 -6.18
CA VAL A 855 -17.81 29.62 -7.34
C VAL A 855 -18.64 30.70 -8.07
N GLN A 856 -18.01 31.43 -8.97
CA GLN A 856 -18.64 32.55 -9.68
C GLN A 856 -18.14 32.67 -11.13
N PHE A 857 -19.06 32.90 -12.07
CA PHE A 857 -18.83 32.76 -13.52
C PHE A 857 -17.70 33.64 -14.10
N HIS A 858 -17.34 34.75 -13.46
CA HIS A 858 -16.23 35.62 -13.90
C HIS A 858 -14.87 35.26 -13.30
N LEU A 859 -14.81 34.36 -12.31
CA LEU A 859 -13.56 33.87 -11.75
C LEU A 859 -13.06 32.67 -12.56
N LYS A 860 -11.74 32.58 -12.76
CA LYS A 860 -11.12 31.46 -13.49
C LYS A 860 -10.89 30.24 -12.60
N ASN A 861 -10.76 30.47 -11.30
CA ASN A 861 -10.46 29.46 -10.29
C ASN A 861 -11.40 29.63 -9.09
N PHE A 862 -11.77 28.52 -8.46
CA PHE A 862 -12.47 28.43 -7.19
C PHE A 862 -11.55 27.84 -6.11
N ASP A 863 -11.98 27.85 -4.85
CA ASP A 863 -11.29 27.19 -3.73
C ASP A 863 -12.16 26.08 -3.12
N MET A 864 -11.53 25.07 -2.52
CA MET A 864 -12.21 23.92 -1.92
C MET A 864 -11.73 23.72 -0.46
N ILE A 865 -12.68 23.72 0.48
CA ILE A 865 -12.42 23.63 1.92
C ILE A 865 -12.95 22.30 2.45
N PHE A 866 -12.08 21.52 3.08
CA PHE A 866 -12.43 20.29 3.78
C PHE A 866 -12.71 20.57 5.26
N VAL A 867 -13.95 20.32 5.68
CA VAL A 867 -14.37 20.33 7.08
C VAL A 867 -14.22 18.90 7.64
N PHE A 868 -13.57 18.78 8.79
CA PHE A 868 -13.29 17.48 9.42
C PHE A 868 -14.34 17.08 10.46
N LYS A 869 -14.49 15.77 10.65
CA LYS A 869 -15.35 15.12 11.67
C LYS A 869 -14.97 15.42 13.13
N ASP A 870 -13.77 15.95 13.33
CA ASP A 870 -13.26 16.50 14.58
C ASP A 870 -13.21 18.02 14.44
N TYR A 871 -14.13 18.74 15.09
CA TYR A 871 -14.23 20.20 14.99
C TYR A 871 -13.09 20.96 15.69
N HIS A 872 -12.26 20.28 16.48
CA HIS A 872 -11.01 20.87 17.01
C HIS A 872 -9.86 20.83 15.99
N ARG A 873 -9.95 19.97 14.96
CA ARG A 873 -9.01 19.95 13.83
C ARG A 873 -9.31 21.12 12.90
N LYS A 874 -8.31 21.96 12.63
CA LYS A 874 -8.41 23.04 11.64
C LYS A 874 -8.80 22.49 10.28
N VAL A 875 -9.74 23.16 9.61
CA VAL A 875 -10.12 22.90 8.21
C VAL A 875 -8.90 22.99 7.29
N ALA A 876 -8.91 22.23 6.19
CA ALA A 876 -7.87 22.26 5.17
C ALA A 876 -8.41 22.91 3.89
N MET A 877 -7.67 23.86 3.33
CA MET A 877 -8.09 24.64 2.16
C MET A 877 -7.20 24.30 0.97
N VAL A 878 -7.81 24.09 -0.20
CA VAL A 878 -7.13 23.86 -1.48
C VAL A 878 -7.57 24.96 -2.44
N ASN A 879 -6.67 25.91 -2.66
CA ASN A 879 -6.99 27.14 -3.36
C ASN A 879 -6.73 27.02 -4.87
N ALA A 880 -7.25 27.97 -5.65
CA ALA A 880 -6.89 28.19 -7.05
C ALA A 880 -7.11 26.97 -7.97
N ILE A 881 -8.17 26.19 -7.74
CA ILE A 881 -8.58 25.08 -8.61
C ILE A 881 -9.28 25.64 -9.86
N PRO A 882 -8.88 25.29 -11.09
CA PRO A 882 -9.50 25.83 -12.31
C PRO A 882 -10.99 25.47 -12.43
N MET A 883 -11.83 26.44 -12.78
CA MET A 883 -13.30 26.26 -12.90
C MET A 883 -13.72 25.17 -13.89
N ASN A 884 -12.92 24.87 -14.92
CA ASN A 884 -13.20 23.77 -15.84
C ASN A 884 -13.02 22.37 -15.23
N MET A 885 -12.53 22.28 -13.99
CA MET A 885 -12.46 21.04 -13.20
C MET A 885 -13.59 20.94 -12.15
N LEU A 886 -14.44 21.96 -12.01
CA LEU A 886 -15.46 22.02 -10.96
C LEU A 886 -16.38 20.80 -10.99
N ASP A 887 -16.98 20.50 -12.14
CA ASP A 887 -17.88 19.34 -12.30
C ASP A 887 -17.17 18.00 -12.10
N HIS A 888 -15.90 17.90 -12.49
CA HIS A 888 -15.07 16.71 -12.26
C HIS A 888 -14.81 16.49 -10.76
N VAL A 889 -14.55 17.57 -10.00
CA VAL A 889 -14.37 17.49 -8.54
C VAL A 889 -15.70 17.21 -7.83
N LYS A 890 -16.83 17.80 -8.28
CA LYS A 890 -18.18 17.47 -7.78
C LYS A 890 -18.55 16.00 -8.00
N GLU A 891 -18.29 15.46 -9.19
CA GLU A 891 -18.58 14.06 -9.50
C GLU A 891 -17.66 13.11 -8.72
N TRP A 892 -16.39 13.48 -8.52
CA TRP A 892 -15.50 12.74 -7.62
C TRP A 892 -16.02 12.72 -6.17
N LEU A 893 -16.48 13.85 -5.61
CA LEU A 893 -17.05 13.89 -4.26
C LEU A 893 -18.38 13.12 -4.15
N ASN A 894 -19.26 13.18 -5.17
CA ASN A 894 -20.43 12.31 -5.28
C ASN A 894 -20.01 10.82 -5.20
N SER A 895 -18.99 10.41 -5.96
CA SER A 895 -18.50 9.02 -5.97
C SER A 895 -17.85 8.55 -4.66
N CYS A 896 -17.64 9.45 -3.71
CA CYS A 896 -17.08 9.20 -2.38
C CYS A 896 -18.13 9.32 -1.26
N ASP A 897 -19.41 9.48 -1.58
CA ASP A 897 -20.52 9.73 -0.63
C ASP A 897 -20.30 10.98 0.27
N ILE A 898 -19.57 12.00 -0.22
CA ILE A 898 -19.27 13.23 0.54
C ILE A 898 -20.27 14.35 0.20
N ARG A 899 -20.86 14.97 1.22
CA ARG A 899 -21.68 16.19 1.04
C ARG A 899 -20.79 17.37 0.67
N TYR A 900 -21.12 18.07 -0.42
CA TYR A 900 -20.53 19.36 -0.75
C TYR A 900 -21.56 20.49 -0.80
N SER A 901 -21.10 21.71 -0.55
CA SER A 901 -21.87 22.97 -0.62
C SER A 901 -21.10 24.00 -1.44
N GLU A 902 -21.77 25.06 -1.92
CA GLU A 902 -21.20 26.02 -2.88
C GLU A 902 -21.52 27.45 -2.45
N GLY A 903 -20.49 28.29 -2.35
CA GLY A 903 -20.59 29.69 -1.92
C GLY A 903 -19.82 30.64 -2.83
N VAL A 904 -20.38 31.84 -3.02
CA VAL A 904 -19.73 32.93 -3.77
C VAL A 904 -18.71 33.67 -2.90
N GLN A 905 -19.03 33.86 -1.61
CA GLN A 905 -18.18 34.55 -0.63
C GLN A 905 -17.16 33.60 0.00
N SER A 906 -16.05 34.15 0.52
CA SER A 906 -15.10 33.40 1.35
C SER A 906 -15.40 33.57 2.84
N LEU A 907 -15.42 32.46 3.59
CA LEU A 907 -15.95 32.42 4.95
C LEU A 907 -14.85 32.41 6.02
N ASN A 908 -15.13 33.04 7.16
CA ASN A 908 -14.21 33.03 8.31
C ASN A 908 -14.35 31.71 9.10
N TRP A 909 -13.78 30.63 8.58
CA TRP A 909 -13.78 29.30 9.20
C TRP A 909 -13.25 29.29 10.64
N THR A 910 -12.29 30.15 10.99
CA THR A 910 -11.78 30.25 12.37
C THR A 910 -12.75 30.94 13.35
N LYS A 911 -13.78 31.63 12.86
CA LYS A 911 -14.94 32.08 13.65
C LYS A 911 -16.04 31.01 13.68
N ILE A 912 -16.41 30.46 12.51
CA ILE A 912 -17.47 29.46 12.37
C ILE A 912 -17.18 28.20 13.22
N MET A 913 -16.00 27.61 13.06
CA MET A 913 -15.61 26.41 13.81
C MET A 913 -15.58 26.64 15.32
N LYS A 914 -15.35 27.88 15.79
CA LYS A 914 -15.43 28.22 17.21
C LYS A 914 -16.86 28.19 17.71
N THR A 915 -17.77 28.88 17.02
CA THR A 915 -19.20 28.85 17.35
C THR A 915 -19.73 27.41 17.42
N ILE A 916 -19.31 26.55 16.48
CA ILE A 916 -19.66 25.12 16.48
C ILE A 916 -19.04 24.37 17.67
N THR A 917 -17.81 24.67 18.11
CA THR A 917 -17.22 24.04 19.31
C THR A 917 -17.72 24.61 20.64
N ASP A 918 -18.22 25.85 20.64
CA ASP A 918 -18.72 26.54 21.83
C ASP A 918 -20.18 26.11 22.15
N ASP A 919 -21.02 25.87 21.13
CA ASP A 919 -22.33 25.21 21.26
C ASP A 919 -22.61 24.23 20.08
N PRO A 920 -22.19 22.96 20.21
CA PRO A 920 -22.44 21.95 19.18
C PRO A 920 -23.91 21.53 19.07
N GLU A 921 -24.70 21.58 20.14
CA GLU A 921 -26.10 21.11 20.12
C GLU A 921 -27.02 22.17 19.49
N GLY A 922 -26.86 23.44 19.87
CA GLY A 922 -27.55 24.56 19.25
C GLY A 922 -27.25 24.70 17.75
N PHE A 923 -26.02 24.38 17.32
CA PHE A 923 -25.68 24.36 15.89
C PHE A 923 -26.53 23.36 15.10
N PHE A 924 -26.61 22.10 15.51
CA PHE A 924 -27.42 21.10 14.78
C PHE A 924 -28.93 21.32 14.92
N ASP A 925 -29.40 21.91 16.02
CA ASP A 925 -30.83 22.24 16.19
C ASP A 925 -31.26 23.49 15.39
N SER A 926 -30.32 24.34 14.98
CA SER A 926 -30.52 25.43 14.02
C SER A 926 -30.38 25.02 12.53
N GLY A 927 -30.35 23.71 12.24
CA GLY A 927 -30.21 23.14 10.90
C GLY A 927 -28.80 22.64 10.54
N GLY A 928 -27.80 22.94 11.38
CA GLY A 928 -26.41 22.56 11.17
C GLY A 928 -25.85 23.21 9.91
N TRP A 929 -25.38 22.40 8.97
CA TRP A 929 -24.65 22.89 7.79
C TRP A 929 -25.51 23.51 6.68
N THR A 930 -26.83 23.62 6.85
CA THR A 930 -27.75 24.18 5.83
C THR A 930 -27.56 25.68 5.59
N PHE A 931 -26.91 26.42 6.49
CA PHE A 931 -26.55 27.84 6.27
C PHE A 931 -25.51 28.04 5.13
N LEU A 932 -24.90 26.95 4.62
CA LEU A 932 -24.00 26.96 3.48
C LEU A 932 -24.70 26.70 2.13
N ASP A 933 -26.02 26.45 2.14
CA ASP A 933 -26.80 26.21 0.92
C ASP A 933 -27.47 27.52 0.44
N PRO A 934 -27.36 27.89 -0.85
CA PRO A 934 -27.83 29.17 -1.39
C PRO A 934 -29.37 29.32 -1.47
N GLU A 935 -30.13 28.37 -0.93
CA GLU A 935 -31.59 28.49 -0.77
C GLU A 935 -31.98 29.12 0.59
N SER A 936 -31.05 29.20 1.56
CA SER A 936 -31.35 29.71 2.91
C SER A 936 -31.59 31.23 2.99
N ASP A 937 -31.03 32.01 2.07
CA ASP A 937 -31.33 33.45 1.94
C ASP A 937 -32.71 33.70 1.27
N ALA A 938 -33.32 32.70 0.63
CA ALA A 938 -34.55 32.86 -0.16
C ALA A 938 -35.85 32.57 0.61
N GLU A 939 -35.79 31.99 1.81
CA GLU A 939 -36.96 31.70 2.66
C GLU A 939 -37.12 32.71 3.82
N ASN A 940 -36.36 33.81 3.82
CA ASN A 940 -36.30 34.79 4.93
C ASN A 940 -36.83 36.20 4.56
N GLU A 941 -37.52 36.35 3.41
CA GLU A 941 -38.14 37.61 2.95
C GLU A 941 -39.67 37.72 3.24
N GLU A 942 -40.31 36.70 3.82
CA GLU A 942 -41.76 36.72 4.14
C GLU A 942 -42.08 36.51 5.63
N VAL A 943 -41.75 37.51 6.47
CA VAL A 943 -42.48 37.78 7.73
C VAL A 943 -42.79 39.29 7.79
N GLU A 944 -44.06 39.60 8.04
CA GLU A 944 -44.71 40.90 7.78
C GLU A 944 -44.10 42.12 8.53
N ASP A 945 -44.21 43.28 7.88
CA ASP A 945 -43.80 44.59 8.39
C ASP A 945 -44.51 45.00 9.69
N GLU A 946 -43.80 45.71 10.58
CA GLU A 946 -44.42 46.80 11.36
C GLU A 946 -43.40 47.92 11.68
N GLU A 947 -43.74 49.13 11.22
CA GLU A 947 -43.10 50.45 11.43
C GLU A 947 -41.81 50.79 10.63
N GLU A 948 -41.99 51.75 9.70
CA GLU A 948 -41.03 52.35 8.76
C GLU A 948 -40.13 53.42 9.43
N GLU A 949 -38.90 53.62 8.96
CA GLU A 949 -38.37 54.98 8.68
C GLU A 949 -37.22 54.93 7.65
N GLU A 950 -37.07 55.99 6.87
CA GLU A 950 -36.49 55.98 5.50
C GLU A 950 -34.97 55.71 5.38
N ASP A 951 -34.59 54.88 4.40
CA ASP A 951 -33.27 54.89 3.76
C ASP A 951 -33.33 55.83 2.54
N ASP A 952 -32.52 56.91 2.52
CA ASP A 952 -32.28 57.70 1.30
C ASP A 952 -30.87 58.32 1.29
N ALA A 953 -30.38 58.57 0.09
CA ALA A 953 -28.95 58.60 -0.25
C ALA A 953 -28.14 59.79 0.27
N TYR A 954 -26.81 59.59 0.38
CA TYR A 954 -25.84 60.69 0.47
C TYR A 954 -24.66 60.49 -0.49
N GLU A 955 -24.59 61.31 -1.54
CA GLU A 955 -23.39 61.45 -2.39
C GLU A 955 -22.32 62.32 -1.69
N PRO A 956 -21.02 62.02 -1.82
CA PRO A 956 -19.96 62.81 -1.20
C PRO A 956 -19.59 64.05 -2.03
N SER A 957 -19.55 65.24 -1.40
CA SER A 957 -19.01 66.46 -2.02
C SER A 957 -18.21 67.36 -1.06
N ASP A 958 -16.89 67.12 -1.06
CA ASP A 958 -15.75 68.06 -0.89
C ASP A 958 -15.61 69.04 0.30
N MET A 959 -14.33 69.26 0.63
CA MET A 959 -13.70 70.29 1.49
C MET A 959 -13.85 70.10 3.03
N GLU A 960 -12.77 70.12 3.82
CA GLU A 960 -11.34 70.27 3.51
C GLU A 960 -10.44 69.68 4.63
N SER A 961 -9.25 69.15 4.26
CA SER A 961 -7.99 68.94 5.04
C SER A 961 -8.02 68.72 6.57
N GLU A 962 -7.33 67.73 7.14
CA GLU A 962 -5.85 67.63 7.13
C GLU A 962 -5.32 66.17 7.17
N GLU A 963 -4.01 65.99 7.01
CA GLU A 963 -3.30 64.72 6.77
C GLU A 963 -2.66 64.13 8.03
N GLU A 964 -2.78 62.81 8.26
CA GLU A 964 -1.68 61.90 8.65
C GLU A 964 -1.96 60.49 8.08
N SER A 965 -0.97 59.59 8.09
CA SER A 965 -0.90 58.42 7.20
C SER A 965 -0.82 57.07 7.93
N ASP A 966 -1.93 56.34 8.02
CA ASP A 966 -1.96 54.94 8.45
C ASP A 966 -1.75 53.97 7.27
N ASP A 967 -0.55 53.39 7.17
CA ASP A 967 -0.22 52.22 6.33
C ASP A 967 -0.30 50.95 7.20
N ASP A 968 -1.53 50.48 7.46
CA ASP A 968 -1.78 49.28 8.26
C ASP A 968 -1.82 48.02 7.35
N SER A 969 -0.73 47.81 6.62
CA SER A 969 -0.54 46.63 5.77
C SER A 969 -0.25 45.37 6.62
N GLU A 970 -1.17 44.39 6.62
CA GLU A 970 -1.03 43.14 7.40
C GLU A 970 0.22 42.33 7.00
N TYR A 971 1.33 42.61 7.69
CA TYR A 971 2.64 42.07 7.40
C TYR A 971 2.76 40.59 7.81
N SER A 972 2.47 39.69 6.87
CA SER A 972 2.58 38.24 7.08
C SER A 972 4.04 37.79 7.16
N GLU A 973 4.65 37.81 8.35
CA GLU A 973 6.00 37.28 8.56
C GLU A 973 6.07 35.77 8.24
N ALA A 974 6.52 35.46 7.03
CA ALA A 974 7.17 34.19 6.75
C ALA A 974 8.54 34.22 7.41
N SER A 975 8.69 33.54 8.55
CA SER A 975 9.94 33.48 9.30
C SER A 975 11.00 32.64 8.56
N GLU A 976 11.68 33.26 7.59
CA GLU A 976 12.96 32.78 7.06
C GLU A 976 14.05 33.01 8.12
N ASP A 977 14.18 32.07 9.06
CA ASP A 977 15.18 32.12 10.12
C ASP A 977 16.56 31.80 9.52
N SER A 978 17.25 32.84 9.04
CA SER A 978 18.61 32.74 8.51
C SER A 978 19.56 32.24 9.58
N ASP A 979 20.23 31.12 9.32
CA ASP A 979 21.40 30.70 10.11
C ASP A 979 22.40 31.87 10.13
N SER A 980 22.70 32.39 11.34
CA SER A 980 23.69 33.43 11.56
C SER A 980 24.90 32.83 12.27
N GLU A 981 26.06 32.99 11.64
CA GLU A 981 27.33 32.32 11.90
C GLU A 981 27.86 32.54 13.33
N GLU A 982 28.40 31.47 13.95
CA GLU A 982 29.45 31.61 14.97
C GLU A 982 30.80 31.29 14.30
N GLU A 983 31.67 32.30 14.16
CA GLU A 983 33.03 32.13 13.66
C GLU A 983 33.93 31.41 14.69
N GLU A 984 34.72 30.42 14.27
CA GLU A 984 36.06 30.21 14.87
C GLU A 984 37.09 29.59 13.89
N LEU A 985 37.65 30.46 13.04
CA LEU A 985 39.05 30.52 12.57
C LEU A 985 39.84 29.19 12.35
N GLY A 986 40.14 28.86 11.09
CA GLY A 986 40.83 27.59 10.71
C GLY A 986 41.80 27.57 9.51
N SER A 987 42.31 28.72 9.05
CA SER A 987 43.43 28.94 8.10
C SER A 987 43.86 27.84 7.09
N SER A 988 43.65 28.10 5.79
CA SER A 988 44.65 27.81 4.73
C SER A 988 44.36 28.66 3.47
N GLU A 989 45.42 29.06 2.74
CA GLU A 989 45.35 30.02 1.63
C GLU A 989 45.27 29.34 0.25
N GLU A 990 44.30 29.72 -0.58
CA GLU A 990 44.44 29.68 -2.05
C GLU A 990 43.59 30.80 -2.67
N SER A 991 44.19 31.67 -3.49
CA SER A 991 43.58 32.94 -3.92
C SER A 991 42.95 32.84 -5.31
N GLY A 992 41.62 33.00 -5.39
CA GLY A 992 40.88 33.13 -6.65
C GLY A 992 40.99 34.53 -7.27
N LYS A 993 40.84 34.62 -8.60
CA LYS A 993 40.72 35.91 -9.32
C LYS A 993 39.46 36.67 -8.90
N ASP A 994 39.51 38.00 -8.98
CA ASP A 994 38.34 38.86 -8.81
C ASP A 994 37.42 38.86 -10.04
N TRP A 995 36.13 39.17 -9.82
CA TRP A 995 35.10 39.24 -10.86
C TRP A 995 35.43 40.24 -11.97
N SER A 996 36.11 41.35 -11.65
CA SER A 996 36.49 42.36 -12.65
C SER A 996 37.52 41.87 -13.68
N ASP A 997 38.23 40.77 -13.40
CA ASP A 997 39.08 40.08 -14.38
C ASP A 997 38.30 39.04 -15.19
N LEU A 998 37.37 38.31 -14.58
CA LEU A 998 36.51 37.33 -15.28
C LEU A 998 35.58 37.99 -16.31
N GLU A 999 34.97 39.13 -15.95
CA GLU A 999 34.12 39.91 -16.84
C GLU A 999 34.92 40.50 -18.03
N ARG A 1000 36.22 40.77 -17.82
CA ARG A 1000 37.13 41.22 -18.88
C ARG A 1000 37.56 40.05 -19.80
N GLU A 1001 37.86 38.90 -19.22
CA GLU A 1001 38.24 37.67 -19.93
C GLU A 1001 37.10 37.21 -20.86
N ALA A 1002 35.84 37.28 -20.39
CA ALA A 1002 34.65 37.04 -21.22
C ALA A 1002 34.44 38.11 -22.32
N ALA A 1003 34.63 39.39 -21.99
CA ALA A 1003 34.48 40.50 -22.95
C ALA A 1003 35.60 40.55 -24.02
N GLU A 1004 36.70 39.83 -23.84
CA GLU A 1004 37.73 39.63 -24.88
C GLU A 1004 37.43 38.41 -25.76
N GLU A 1005 36.94 37.27 -25.23
CA GLU A 1005 36.54 36.11 -26.06
C GLU A 1005 35.43 36.44 -27.08
N ASP A 1006 34.35 37.12 -26.65
CA ASP A 1006 33.25 37.51 -27.55
C ASP A 1006 33.71 38.50 -28.64
N LYS A 1007 34.82 39.20 -28.39
CA LYS A 1007 35.41 40.19 -29.30
C LYS A 1007 36.38 39.55 -30.30
N GLU A 1008 37.07 38.47 -29.92
CA GLU A 1008 37.88 37.67 -30.86
C GLU A 1008 37.02 36.83 -31.82
N ARG A 1009 35.79 36.46 -31.44
CA ARG A 1009 34.85 35.70 -32.31
C ARG A 1009 34.19 36.53 -33.42
N GLY A 1010 34.45 37.83 -33.50
CA GLY A 1010 33.70 38.77 -34.34
C GLY A 1010 34.08 38.86 -35.83
N ASP A 1011 35.20 38.28 -36.28
CA ASP A 1011 35.78 38.58 -37.61
C ASP A 1011 36.41 37.35 -38.29
N GLY A 1012 35.82 36.81 -39.37
CA GLY A 1012 36.45 35.67 -40.08
C GLY A 1012 35.64 34.80 -41.04
N TYR A 1013 35.02 35.36 -42.10
CA TYR A 1013 34.61 34.68 -43.36
C TYR A 1013 33.69 33.42 -43.26
N ARG A 1014 32.47 33.40 -43.80
CA ARG A 1014 32.09 33.54 -45.23
C ARG A 1014 32.66 32.43 -46.12
N ASP A 1015 31.80 31.47 -46.49
CA ASP A 1015 32.00 30.57 -47.63
C ASP A 1015 30.76 30.61 -48.56
N ASP A 1016 30.95 30.37 -49.85
CA ASP A 1016 29.97 30.67 -50.91
C ASP A 1016 30.20 29.78 -52.14
N TYR A 1017 29.27 28.90 -52.51
CA TYR A 1017 29.07 28.49 -53.91
C TYR A 1017 27.68 27.82 -54.20
N ASN A 1018 26.67 28.67 -54.40
CA ASN A 1018 25.81 28.67 -55.61
C ASN A 1018 24.66 27.63 -55.83
N SER A 1019 23.60 28.14 -56.50
CA SER A 1019 22.59 27.46 -57.35
C SER A 1019 21.42 26.68 -56.72
N SER A 1020 20.25 27.34 -56.65
CA SER A 1020 19.20 27.11 -57.66
C SER A 1020 18.24 28.31 -57.81
N LYS A 1021 17.29 28.26 -58.76
CA LYS A 1021 16.54 29.45 -59.27
C LYS A 1021 15.05 29.42 -58.90
N LYS A 1022 14.46 30.60 -58.62
CA LYS A 1022 13.26 31.11 -59.32
C LYS A 1022 13.00 32.62 -59.09
N LYS A 1023 12.28 33.25 -60.03
CA LYS A 1023 11.91 34.68 -60.05
C LYS A 1023 10.39 34.87 -59.93
N LYS A 1024 9.96 35.95 -59.26
CA LYS A 1024 8.94 36.96 -59.69
C LYS A 1024 8.67 37.88 -58.49
N SER A 1025 8.81 39.22 -58.45
CA SER A 1025 8.86 40.36 -59.40
C SER A 1025 7.56 41.20 -59.49
N ASN A 1026 7.50 42.29 -58.70
CA ASN A 1026 7.06 43.65 -59.06
C ASN A 1026 7.31 44.58 -57.84
N ARG A 1027 7.83 45.83 -57.96
CA ARG A 1027 7.17 47.08 -58.44
C ARG A 1027 5.86 47.33 -57.69
N ARG A 1028 5.61 48.43 -56.95
CA ARG A 1028 6.05 49.86 -56.99
C ARG A 1028 5.79 50.50 -55.60
N GLN A 1029 6.29 51.68 -55.17
CA GLN A 1029 7.33 52.64 -55.62
C GLN A 1029 7.72 53.58 -54.44
N SER A 1030 8.85 54.32 -54.55
CA SER A 1030 9.21 55.52 -53.75
C SER A 1030 8.66 56.82 -54.40
N PRO A 1031 8.74 58.08 -53.84
CA PRO A 1031 9.96 58.66 -53.24
C PRO A 1031 9.87 59.81 -52.14
N SER A 1032 10.80 59.75 -51.18
CA SER A 1032 11.72 60.87 -50.77
C SER A 1032 11.21 62.06 -49.88
N PRO A 1033 12.02 63.08 -49.47
CA PRO A 1033 12.43 63.20 -48.03
C PRO A 1033 12.67 64.62 -47.41
N SER A 1034 12.90 64.70 -46.09
CA SER A 1034 13.54 65.85 -45.37
C SER A 1034 13.84 65.46 -43.89
N LYS A 1035 15.06 65.64 -43.32
CA LYS A 1035 15.67 66.85 -42.68
C LYS A 1035 15.01 67.27 -41.35
N ASP A 1036 15.69 67.88 -40.36
CA ASP A 1036 17.06 68.43 -40.24
C ASP A 1036 17.62 68.24 -38.78
N ARG A 1037 18.95 68.42 -38.60
CA ARG A 1037 19.77 69.15 -37.57
C ARG A 1037 19.12 69.60 -36.23
N HIS A 1038 19.81 69.94 -35.12
CA HIS A 1038 21.16 70.45 -34.74
C HIS A 1038 21.50 69.94 -33.30
N ASN A 1039 22.61 70.12 -32.56
CA ASN A 1039 23.95 70.78 -32.63
C ASN A 1039 24.94 69.94 -31.73
N SER A 1040 26.26 70.14 -31.48
CA SER A 1040 27.21 71.27 -31.26
C SER A 1040 27.15 71.94 -29.85
N LYS A 1041 28.26 72.22 -29.11
CA LYS A 1041 29.71 71.95 -29.28
C LYS A 1041 30.52 72.46 -28.04
N HIS A 1042 31.79 72.03 -27.88
CA HIS A 1042 32.88 72.72 -27.12
C HIS A 1042 32.79 72.74 -25.55
N LYS A 1043 33.86 72.91 -24.73
CA LYS A 1043 35.32 73.17 -24.97
C LYS A 1043 36.22 72.86 -23.73
N SER A 1044 37.53 72.59 -23.97
CA SER A 1044 38.79 73.01 -23.25
C SER A 1044 38.80 73.43 -21.74
N SER A 1045 39.84 73.22 -20.91
CA SER A 1045 41.21 72.65 -21.10
C SER A 1045 42.14 72.65 -19.85
N ALA A 1046 43.00 71.61 -19.74
CA ALA A 1046 44.48 71.64 -19.48
C ALA A 1046 45.13 71.98 -18.09
N ASN A 1047 46.40 71.53 -17.99
CA ASN A 1047 47.50 71.84 -17.04
C ASN A 1047 47.50 71.22 -15.62
N SER A 1048 48.65 70.95 -14.95
CA SER A 1048 50.05 70.68 -15.40
C SER A 1048 51.00 70.30 -14.23
N LYS A 1049 52.12 69.59 -14.52
CA LYS A 1049 53.35 69.37 -13.68
C LYS A 1049 53.21 68.37 -12.49
N GLY A 1050 54.23 67.59 -12.09
CA GLY A 1050 55.48 67.16 -12.76
C GLY A 1050 56.82 67.48 -12.05
N LYS A 1051 57.80 66.55 -12.14
CA LYS A 1051 59.20 66.49 -11.58
C LYS A 1051 59.32 65.78 -10.20
N SER A 1052 60.42 65.11 -9.80
CA SER A 1052 61.79 64.87 -10.36
C SER A 1052 62.38 63.59 -9.72
N SER A 1053 62.99 62.59 -10.42
CA SER A 1053 64.36 62.52 -11.02
C SER A 1053 65.51 62.61 -9.99
N SER A 1054 66.65 61.88 -10.03
CA SER A 1054 67.23 60.88 -10.97
C SER A 1054 68.63 60.44 -10.48
N SER A 1055 69.23 59.33 -10.98
CA SER A 1055 70.67 59.29 -11.40
C SER A 1055 71.06 57.97 -12.09
N SER A 1056 72.27 57.90 -12.65
CA SER A 1056 72.77 56.87 -13.59
C SER A 1056 74.26 56.56 -13.35
N LYS A 1057 74.77 55.35 -13.71
CA LYS A 1057 76.14 55.18 -14.27
C LYS A 1057 76.53 53.81 -14.85
N ASP A 1058 77.66 53.87 -15.55
CA ASP A 1058 78.35 52.92 -16.43
C ASP A 1058 78.94 51.59 -15.89
N LYS A 1059 78.90 50.57 -16.79
CA LYS A 1059 80.00 49.65 -17.22
C LYS A 1059 80.58 48.52 -16.31
N ARG A 1060 80.87 47.40 -17.03
CA ARG A 1060 81.92 46.35 -16.87
C ARG A 1060 81.73 45.16 -15.87
N SER A 1061 81.44 43.97 -16.46
CA SER A 1061 82.35 42.78 -16.56
C SER A 1061 82.84 42.03 -15.28
N PRO A 1062 83.41 40.78 -15.38
CA PRO A 1062 83.36 39.75 -16.45
C PRO A 1062 83.17 38.26 -15.99
N ASP A 1063 82.90 37.38 -16.97
CA ASP A 1063 83.38 35.98 -17.20
C ASP A 1063 83.71 34.99 -16.05
N LYS A 1064 83.34 33.71 -16.15
CA LYS A 1064 83.95 32.73 -17.11
C LYS A 1064 83.04 31.55 -17.54
N HIS A 1065 82.90 31.39 -18.87
CA HIS A 1065 83.40 30.27 -19.72
C HIS A 1065 83.26 28.79 -19.24
N ARG A 1066 82.98 27.77 -20.09
CA ARG A 1066 82.96 27.65 -21.57
C ARG A 1066 82.37 26.31 -22.10
N THR A 1067 81.70 26.30 -23.27
CA THR A 1067 81.69 25.29 -24.41
C THR A 1067 81.62 23.75 -24.17
N ASP A 1068 81.02 22.87 -25.00
CA ASP A 1068 80.18 23.00 -26.23
C ASP A 1068 79.40 21.67 -26.58
N ARG A 1069 78.42 21.77 -27.50
CA ARG A 1069 77.88 20.76 -28.47
C ARG A 1069 77.71 19.23 -28.15
N SER A 1070 76.42 18.83 -28.14
CA SER A 1070 75.77 17.90 -29.12
C SER A 1070 75.53 16.39 -28.87
N ARG A 1071 74.41 15.92 -29.46
CA ARG A 1071 74.02 14.56 -29.94
C ARG A 1071 73.76 13.37 -28.97
N SER A 1072 72.48 13.00 -28.89
CA SER A 1072 71.89 11.65 -29.10
C SER A 1072 72.62 10.37 -28.62
N GLY A 1073 72.03 9.72 -27.59
CA GLY A 1073 71.71 8.29 -27.63
C GLY A 1073 72.71 7.26 -27.06
N GLY A 1074 72.17 6.16 -26.50
CA GLY A 1074 72.72 4.84 -26.80
C GLY A 1074 73.71 4.15 -25.85
N SER A 1075 73.36 3.99 -24.56
CA SER A 1075 73.69 2.80 -23.74
C SER A 1075 75.14 2.50 -23.26
N HIS A 1076 75.21 1.77 -22.12
CA HIS A 1076 76.28 0.82 -21.73
C HIS A 1076 77.67 1.39 -21.30
N LYS A 1077 78.43 0.79 -20.36
CA LYS A 1077 78.14 -0.13 -19.22
C LYS A 1077 79.43 -0.34 -18.40
N LYS A 1078 79.36 -0.26 -17.05
CA LYS A 1078 80.05 -1.11 -16.04
C LYS A 1078 80.20 -0.38 -14.69
N GLY A 1079 80.01 -1.12 -13.59
CA GLY A 1079 80.16 -0.69 -12.20
C GLY A 1079 79.74 -1.81 -11.27
N SER A 1080 80.70 -2.46 -10.62
CA SER A 1080 80.54 -3.66 -9.76
C SER A 1080 80.15 -3.28 -8.32
N PRO A 1081 79.88 -4.22 -7.36
CA PRO A 1081 79.58 -5.67 -7.47
C PRO A 1081 78.39 -6.19 -6.60
N SER A 1082 78.15 -7.51 -6.70
CA SER A 1082 77.74 -8.45 -5.61
C SER A 1082 76.27 -8.88 -5.42
N LYS A 1083 76.12 -10.17 -5.01
CA LYS A 1083 74.95 -10.86 -4.42
C LYS A 1083 73.61 -10.79 -5.20
N SER A 1084 73.45 -11.43 -6.36
CA SER A 1084 73.28 -12.89 -6.63
C SER A 1084 71.99 -13.51 -6.00
N SER A 1085 70.85 -13.65 -6.70
CA SER A 1085 70.48 -14.66 -7.74
C SER A 1085 69.88 -15.97 -7.17
N LYS A 1086 68.88 -16.65 -7.74
CA LYS A 1086 68.21 -16.53 -9.07
C LYS A 1086 66.88 -17.33 -9.14
N HIS A 1087 66.00 -16.96 -10.08
CA HIS A 1087 64.93 -17.76 -10.75
C HIS A 1087 63.79 -18.45 -9.97
N SER A 1088 62.55 -18.17 -10.41
CA SER A 1088 61.39 -19.09 -10.41
C SER A 1088 61.56 -20.18 -11.50
N PRO A 1089 60.88 -21.36 -11.47
CA PRO A 1089 59.46 -21.43 -11.83
C PRO A 1089 58.62 -22.62 -11.26
N LYS A 1090 57.34 -22.67 -11.68
CA LYS A 1090 56.37 -23.78 -11.86
C LYS A 1090 56.67 -25.24 -11.37
N LYS A 1091 55.55 -25.87 -10.93
CA LYS A 1091 55.09 -27.29 -11.07
C LYS A 1091 55.23 -28.30 -9.88
N ASN A 1092 54.08 -28.94 -9.64
CA ASN A 1092 53.81 -30.37 -9.32
C ASN A 1092 54.09 -31.01 -7.93
N ASP A 1093 53.05 -31.77 -7.53
CA ASP A 1093 53.03 -33.08 -6.82
C ASP A 1093 53.48 -33.27 -5.35
N LYS A 1094 52.47 -33.58 -4.53
CA LYS A 1094 52.30 -34.78 -3.67
C LYS A 1094 53.17 -35.03 -2.41
N HIS A 1095 52.40 -35.16 -1.32
CA HIS A 1095 52.38 -36.25 -0.32
C HIS A 1095 53.35 -36.29 0.90
N ASP A 1096 52.70 -36.59 2.02
CA ASP A 1096 53.08 -37.46 3.15
C ASP A 1096 54.13 -37.08 4.21
N LYS A 1097 53.56 -36.69 5.38
CA LYS A 1097 53.67 -37.33 6.71
C LYS A 1097 55.04 -37.43 7.43
N ARG A 1098 54.99 -37.00 8.71
CA ARG A 1098 55.74 -37.50 9.88
C ARG A 1098 57.26 -37.17 9.91
N ASP A 1099 57.97 -37.13 11.05
CA ASP A 1099 57.60 -37.45 12.45
C ASP A 1099 58.53 -36.73 13.46
N LYS A 1100 58.04 -36.42 14.68
CA LYS A 1100 58.81 -36.33 15.96
C LYS A 1100 59.85 -35.16 16.09
N ASN A 1101 60.41 -34.78 17.26
CA ASN A 1101 60.39 -35.39 18.62
C ASN A 1101 60.71 -34.40 19.79
N LYS A 1102 60.47 -34.85 21.05
CA LYS A 1102 60.92 -34.30 22.38
C LYS A 1102 60.25 -32.97 22.82
N SER A 1103 59.93 -32.74 24.10
CA SER A 1103 60.52 -33.24 25.37
C SER A 1103 59.55 -33.38 26.57
N HIS A 1104 59.80 -34.39 27.44
CA HIS A 1104 59.59 -34.52 28.91
C HIS A 1104 58.37 -33.83 29.61
N SER A 1105 57.39 -34.50 30.26
CA SER A 1105 57.34 -35.66 31.22
C SER A 1105 57.64 -35.27 32.70
N SER A 1106 57.06 -35.82 33.79
CA SER A 1106 56.15 -36.98 34.05
C SER A 1106 55.83 -37.08 35.58
N SER A 1107 54.84 -37.80 36.16
CA SER A 1107 53.44 -38.20 35.82
C SER A 1107 52.88 -39.25 36.83
N SER A 1108 51.73 -39.06 37.51
CA SER A 1108 51.06 -40.09 38.38
C SER A 1108 49.55 -39.80 38.63
N SER A 1109 48.65 -40.74 39.03
CA SER A 1109 48.51 -42.19 38.72
C SER A 1109 47.10 -42.76 39.12
N LYS A 1110 46.72 -43.92 38.56
CA LYS A 1110 45.72 -44.95 39.03
C LYS A 1110 44.20 -44.87 38.67
N LYS A 1111 43.76 -45.95 37.97
CA LYS A 1111 42.57 -46.83 38.17
C LYS A 1111 41.12 -46.40 37.85
N ARG A 1112 40.62 -46.92 36.71
CA ARG A 1112 39.48 -47.87 36.52
C ARG A 1112 38.11 -47.70 37.25
N SER A 1113 37.07 -47.62 36.39
CA SER A 1113 35.92 -48.57 36.19
C SER A 1113 34.53 -48.37 36.81
N ARG A 1114 33.53 -48.48 35.89
CA ARG A 1114 32.19 -49.11 35.96
C ARG A 1114 30.95 -48.37 36.50
N ASP A 1115 29.92 -48.45 35.67
CA ASP A 1115 28.52 -48.88 35.89
C ASP A 1115 27.60 -48.15 36.91
N ASP A 1116 26.69 -47.33 36.35
CA ASP A 1116 25.23 -47.61 36.25
C ASP A 1116 24.23 -47.27 37.39
N SER A 1117 22.99 -47.01 36.96
CA SER A 1117 21.68 -47.08 37.66
C SER A 1117 21.21 -45.96 38.62
N SER A 1118 19.89 -45.98 38.93
CA SER A 1118 19.06 -45.04 39.73
C SER A 1118 18.76 -43.68 39.06
N GLU A 1119 17.52 -43.27 38.68
CA GLU A 1119 16.13 -43.66 39.03
C GLU A 1119 15.80 -43.55 40.55
N ARG A 1120 14.64 -43.04 41.02
CA ARG A 1120 13.35 -42.71 40.37
C ARG A 1120 12.44 -41.81 41.26
N ASN A 1121 11.46 -41.16 40.61
CA ASN A 1121 10.11 -40.78 41.07
C ASN A 1121 9.79 -39.95 42.34
N GLU A 1122 8.76 -39.09 42.17
CA GLU A 1122 7.75 -38.64 43.14
C GLU A 1122 8.20 -37.70 44.30
N ARG A 1123 7.37 -36.79 44.85
CA ARG A 1123 5.90 -36.57 44.74
C ARG A 1123 5.54 -35.07 44.90
N ALA A 1124 4.27 -34.69 44.68
CA ALA A 1124 3.80 -33.30 44.66
C ALA A 1124 3.24 -32.75 46.00
N SER A 1125 3.20 -31.41 46.17
CA SER A 1125 2.20 -30.70 46.98
C SER A 1125 2.08 -29.19 46.60
N LYS A 1126 1.17 -28.42 47.22
CA LYS A 1126 0.68 -27.09 46.78
C LYS A 1126 0.87 -25.98 47.85
N LYS A 1127 0.79 -24.70 47.40
CA LYS A 1127 0.72 -23.43 48.20
C LYS A 1127 2.05 -23.07 48.89
N SER A 1128 2.45 -21.81 49.11
CA SER A 1128 1.75 -20.51 49.21
C SER A 1128 2.50 -19.40 48.43
N ARG A 1129 1.86 -18.44 47.76
CA ARG A 1129 1.09 -17.28 48.30
C ARG A 1129 1.96 -16.28 49.08
N LYS A 1130 2.38 -15.20 48.41
CA LYS A 1130 1.88 -13.87 48.74
C LYS A 1130 1.51 -13.14 47.45
#